data_AF-A0A6I6DM79-F1
#
_entry.id   AF-A0A6I6DM79-F1
#
_cell.length_a   1.000
_cell.length_b   1.000
_cell.length_c   1.000
_cell.angle_alpha   90.00
_cell.angle_beta   90.00
_cell.angle_gamma   90.00
#
_symmetry.space_group_name_H-M   'P 1'
#
loop_
_entity.id
_entity.type
_entity.pdbx_description
1 polymer ?
#
loop_
_entity_poly.entity_id
_entity_poly.type
_entity_poly.pdbx_seq_one_letter_code
_entity_poly.pdbx_strand_id
1 'polypeptide(L)'
;MGKNKKNKFPRVLLKNLVHDIRKLISSNEGRIFILEIFEEVPFELRPSLLESLSAFYEKEMAEFFHLLIIEYGKEWSAICKRALEKYAMAGIEFSPPVFSKGRFYKAYATKTRHTGKTNVDIAWKTDDGFIYVESIYLTYSSDGIHSYFIDENFSISKFKKDREGLNDLVEINFEEVCCLIQEAYGFNMRSMTRPAIGKFLYQKYLDQEVGLTHTAEAELLRKVSSELSPKELVNSLFYALRYQDYNYIFSLLSRERSYQGLLVYQLDDVINPGALLLEGEIDGVNESKENIEISAYTIVAENQELFKQNYLFELRIENSTWYVSNIERLSYDSIDSDSKLNPLSSQVTCKVYQIIDHEDLFNILEGIDDLREVEEIPNGIHLRITTNNHSLDEGVSFLTGIFADLIVNGEEFVIIAKDRDSLNDLENFLYYEDRGSVVFKNEYTLTILNAYSYAGGQYNSFEEVLLREEVDYDPDDGMRFLSIRYLIKDKEKVEQRLEELKSLVIQLPGKHKVYYQLNKQTNDFLAEYILGSNWLTVSAFGELDISIARKQIEKDMYESLEFDGMEVREDGIFGILTFDVKKQYPELELSLKEMYLDKWYRSRLNILQGMSPSEACKTEEGTRMLWAMFKNIKNKEKYSNLANNKFINLKEYMKKVDLYSLQKP
;
A
#
# COMPACT_ATOMS: atom_id res chain seq x y z
N MET A 1 24.36 34.55 -22.69
CA MET A 1 23.92 35.39 -21.55
C MET A 1 22.87 34.60 -20.77
N GLY A 2 23.26 34.08 -19.61
CA GLY A 2 22.42 33.19 -18.80
C GLY A 2 21.31 33.95 -18.09
N LYS A 3 20.08 33.46 -18.21
CA LYS A 3 19.00 33.87 -17.30
C LYS A 3 19.32 33.27 -15.92
N ASN A 4 19.68 34.13 -14.96
CA ASN A 4 19.78 33.75 -13.54
C ASN A 4 18.45 33.11 -13.12
N LYS A 5 18.43 31.79 -12.90
CA LYS A 5 17.37 31.14 -12.11
C LYS A 5 17.39 31.82 -10.75
N LYS A 6 16.32 32.54 -10.39
CA LYS A 6 16.18 33.11 -9.04
C LYS A 6 16.25 31.94 -8.05
N ASN A 7 17.16 32.01 -7.07
CA ASN A 7 17.18 31.07 -5.96
C ASN A 7 15.81 31.10 -5.29
N LYS A 8 15.09 29.98 -5.33
CA LYS A 8 13.78 29.83 -4.67
C LYS A 8 13.88 29.92 -3.14
N PHE A 9 15.07 29.66 -2.58
CA PHE A 9 15.32 29.65 -1.14
C PHE A 9 16.07 30.90 -0.66
N PRO A 10 15.64 31.53 0.45
CA PRO A 10 16.38 32.61 1.10
C PRO A 10 17.78 32.15 1.52
N ARG A 11 18.80 32.99 1.29
CA ARG A 11 20.20 32.66 1.63
C ARG A 11 20.41 32.40 3.13
N VAL A 12 19.61 33.01 4.00
CA VAL A 12 19.67 32.80 5.46
C VAL A 12 19.24 31.37 5.80
N LEU A 13 18.13 30.90 5.22
CA LEU A 13 17.63 29.54 5.41
C LEU A 13 18.65 28.50 4.94
N LEU A 14 19.26 28.70 3.76
CA LEU A 14 20.32 27.81 3.27
C LEU A 14 21.53 27.76 4.20
N LYS A 15 21.94 28.90 4.78
CA LYS A 15 23.06 28.95 5.73
C LYS A 15 22.74 28.22 7.04
N ASN A 16 21.50 28.31 7.51
CA ASN A 16 21.06 27.59 8.72
C ASN A 16 21.09 26.08 8.45
N LEU A 17 20.49 25.62 7.34
CA LEU A 17 20.54 24.21 6.95
C LEU A 17 21.96 23.67 6.82
N VAL A 18 22.87 24.42 6.19
CA VAL A 18 24.30 24.02 6.09
C VAL A 18 24.94 23.92 7.47
N HIS A 19 24.63 24.85 8.37
CA HIS A 19 25.16 24.83 9.74
C HIS A 19 24.62 23.64 10.55
N ASP A 20 23.36 23.28 10.36
CA ASP A 20 22.73 22.14 11.02
C ASP A 20 23.28 20.81 10.46
N ILE A 21 23.36 20.67 9.13
CA ILE A 21 24.01 19.53 8.46
C ILE A 21 25.44 19.35 9.00
N ARG A 22 26.23 20.42 9.07
CA ARG A 22 27.61 20.37 9.56
C ARG A 22 27.72 19.85 11.00
N LYS A 23 26.76 20.17 11.86
CA LYS A 23 26.74 19.70 13.25
C LYS A 23 26.35 18.24 13.38
N LEU A 24 25.44 17.79 12.53
CA LEU A 24 24.73 16.52 12.69
C LEU A 24 25.34 15.39 11.85
N ILE A 25 26.00 15.70 10.72
CA ILE A 25 26.50 14.69 9.78
C ILE A 25 27.57 13.76 10.37
N SER A 26 28.17 14.10 11.52
CA SER A 26 29.23 13.32 12.15
C SER A 26 28.74 12.05 12.86
N SER A 27 27.51 12.04 13.40
CA SER A 27 26.89 10.88 14.05
C SER A 27 25.87 10.20 13.13
N ASN A 28 25.59 8.92 13.35
CA ASN A 28 24.51 8.22 12.66
C ASN A 28 23.13 8.73 13.08
N GLU A 29 22.93 9.03 14.37
CA GLU A 29 21.71 9.68 14.87
C GLU A 29 21.46 11.02 14.16
N GLY A 30 22.50 11.86 14.06
CA GLY A 30 22.40 13.13 13.35
C GLY A 30 22.19 12.99 11.85
N ARG A 31 22.72 11.92 11.22
CA ARG A 31 22.43 11.60 9.81
C ARG A 31 20.97 11.25 9.59
N ILE A 32 20.36 10.45 10.47
CA ILE A 32 18.92 10.15 10.41
C ILE A 32 18.12 11.44 10.51
N PHE A 33 18.42 12.28 11.51
CA PHE A 33 17.70 13.54 11.71
C PHE A 33 17.82 14.51 10.50
N ILE A 34 18.99 14.57 9.85
CA ILE A 34 19.14 15.34 8.60
C ILE A 34 18.24 14.79 7.48
N LEU A 35 18.10 13.47 7.38
CA LEU A 35 17.26 12.83 6.37
C LEU A 35 15.77 13.08 6.64
N GLU A 36 15.34 13.06 7.91
CA GLU A 36 13.99 13.45 8.33
C GLU A 36 13.68 14.90 7.94
N ILE A 37 14.57 15.85 8.26
CA ILE A 37 14.43 17.26 7.82
C ILE A 37 14.34 17.37 6.29
N PHE A 38 15.05 16.52 5.55
CA PHE A 38 14.99 16.52 4.09
C PHE A 38 13.65 15.96 3.57
N GLU A 39 13.03 15.00 4.27
CA GLU A 39 11.69 14.51 3.94
C GLU A 39 10.60 15.55 4.16
N GLU A 40 10.72 16.40 5.18
CA GLU A 40 9.78 17.50 5.44
C GLU A 40 9.74 18.54 4.29
N VAL A 41 10.77 18.59 3.45
CA VAL A 41 10.79 19.49 2.29
C VAL A 41 9.88 18.93 1.19
N PRO A 42 8.91 19.71 0.66
CA PRO A 42 8.06 19.27 -0.43
C PRO A 42 8.86 18.73 -1.62
N PHE A 43 8.43 17.58 -2.16
CA PHE A 43 9.17 16.80 -3.15
C PHE A 43 9.60 17.65 -4.36
N GLU A 44 8.73 18.53 -4.85
CA GLU A 44 9.00 19.39 -6.02
C GLU A 44 10.07 20.46 -5.76
N LEU A 45 10.32 20.78 -4.49
CA LEU A 45 11.30 21.77 -4.06
C LEU A 45 12.67 21.15 -3.77
N ARG A 46 12.73 19.85 -3.41
CA ARG A 46 13.98 19.12 -3.12
C ARG A 46 15.06 19.29 -4.20
N PRO A 47 14.78 19.17 -5.52
CA PRO A 47 15.80 19.41 -6.55
C PRO A 47 16.42 20.81 -6.48
N SER A 48 15.58 21.82 -6.25
CA SER A 48 16.02 23.22 -6.19
C SER A 48 16.83 23.50 -4.91
N LEU A 49 16.49 22.82 -3.81
CA LEU A 49 17.22 22.89 -2.55
C LEU A 49 18.61 22.30 -2.73
N LEU A 50 18.72 21.08 -3.28
CA LEU A 50 20.00 20.42 -3.53
C LEU A 50 20.90 21.21 -4.48
N GLU A 51 20.33 21.77 -5.56
CA GLU A 51 21.07 22.68 -6.44
C GLU A 51 21.61 23.90 -5.69
N SER A 52 20.84 24.46 -4.75
CA SER A 52 21.25 25.63 -3.95
C SER A 52 22.31 25.29 -2.90
N LEU A 53 22.19 24.12 -2.26
CA LEU A 53 23.17 23.61 -1.29
C LEU A 53 24.52 23.28 -1.95
N SER A 54 24.53 22.97 -3.26
CA SER A 54 25.77 22.73 -4.02
C SER A 54 26.70 23.94 -4.18
N ALA A 55 26.35 25.10 -3.62
CA ALA A 55 27.18 26.30 -3.59
C ALA A 55 28.07 26.40 -2.33
N PHE A 56 27.91 25.49 -1.36
CA PHE A 56 28.58 25.53 -0.05
C PHE A 56 29.70 24.47 0.02
N TYR A 57 30.89 24.88 -0.41
CA TYR A 57 32.09 24.04 -0.55
C TYR A 57 32.72 23.66 0.81
N GLU A 58 32.06 22.76 1.54
CA GLU A 58 32.50 22.21 2.84
C GLU A 58 32.56 20.67 2.77
N LYS A 59 33.41 20.05 3.60
CA LYS A 59 33.62 18.58 3.58
C LYS A 59 32.36 17.84 4.05
N GLU A 60 31.70 18.39 5.05
CA GLU A 60 30.46 17.93 5.66
C GLU A 60 29.31 17.94 4.64
N MET A 61 29.32 18.90 3.71
CA MET A 61 28.36 18.95 2.61
C MET A 61 28.62 17.84 1.57
N ALA A 62 29.87 17.46 1.34
CA ALA A 62 30.20 16.30 0.50
C ALA A 62 29.69 15.01 1.14
N GLU A 63 29.86 14.85 2.46
CA GLU A 63 29.30 13.73 3.24
C GLU A 63 27.78 13.65 3.10
N PHE A 64 27.09 14.78 3.20
CA PHE A 64 25.65 14.87 3.01
C PHE A 64 25.20 14.43 1.60
N PHE A 65 25.86 14.87 0.54
CA PHE A 65 25.49 14.43 -0.81
C PHE A 65 25.72 12.92 -1.03
N HIS A 66 26.75 12.34 -0.40
CA HIS A 66 26.95 10.89 -0.41
C HIS A 66 25.89 10.15 0.39
N LEU A 67 25.49 10.68 1.54
CA LEU A 67 24.40 10.15 2.35
C LEU A 67 23.12 10.04 1.52
N LEU A 68 22.73 11.10 0.82
CA LEU A 68 21.55 11.11 -0.05
C LEU A 68 21.65 10.10 -1.21
N ILE A 69 22.85 9.91 -1.79
CA ILE A 69 23.04 8.91 -2.86
C ILE A 69 22.80 7.49 -2.33
N ILE A 70 23.27 7.20 -1.11
CA ILE A 70 23.15 5.86 -0.53
C ILE A 70 21.72 5.61 -0.06
N GLU A 71 21.10 6.60 0.58
CA GLU A 71 19.74 6.47 1.13
C GLU A 71 18.69 6.33 0.02
N TYR A 72 18.73 7.20 -0.99
CA TYR A 72 17.68 7.30 -2.02
C TYR A 72 18.06 6.64 -3.34
N GLY A 73 19.26 6.08 -3.44
CA GLY A 73 19.76 5.46 -4.66
C GLY A 73 19.72 6.42 -5.86
N LYS A 74 19.00 6.03 -6.91
CA LYS A 74 18.97 6.74 -8.20
C LYS A 74 18.18 8.04 -8.17
N GLU A 75 17.23 8.19 -7.26
CA GLU A 75 16.27 9.30 -7.18
C GLU A 75 16.98 10.67 -7.18
N TRP A 76 17.98 10.84 -6.30
CA TRP A 76 18.75 12.08 -6.18
C TRP A 76 20.18 11.98 -6.73
N SER A 77 20.58 10.80 -7.22
CA SER A 77 21.97 10.50 -7.60
C SER A 77 22.55 11.52 -8.58
N ALA A 78 21.78 11.89 -9.61
CA ALA A 78 22.25 12.77 -10.67
C ALA A 78 22.55 14.20 -10.20
N ILE A 79 21.78 14.73 -9.24
CA ILE A 79 22.00 16.08 -8.70
C ILE A 79 23.15 16.05 -7.70
N CYS A 80 23.18 15.06 -6.82
CA CYS A 80 24.23 14.88 -5.82
C CYS A 80 25.60 14.64 -6.48
N LYS A 81 25.70 13.77 -7.49
CA LYS A 81 26.96 13.55 -8.25
C LYS A 81 27.46 14.82 -8.91
N ARG A 82 26.56 15.62 -9.50
CA ARG A 82 26.92 16.92 -10.09
C ARG A 82 27.43 17.91 -9.05
N ALA A 83 26.91 17.89 -7.83
CA ALA A 83 27.42 18.70 -6.72
C ALA A 83 28.82 18.23 -6.29
N LEU A 84 29.02 16.93 -6.13
CA LEU A 84 30.33 16.34 -5.80
C LEU A 84 31.39 16.61 -6.88
N GLU A 85 31.03 16.55 -8.17
CA GLU A 85 31.92 16.93 -9.27
C GLU A 85 32.36 18.40 -9.19
N LYS A 86 31.45 19.31 -8.83
CA LYS A 86 31.82 20.73 -8.58
C LYS A 86 32.83 20.85 -7.44
N TYR A 87 32.72 20.03 -6.40
CA TYR A 87 33.59 20.08 -5.23
C TYR A 87 34.97 19.54 -5.58
N ALA A 88 35.02 18.43 -6.33
CA ALA A 88 36.27 17.89 -6.88
C ALA A 88 36.98 18.92 -7.77
N MET A 89 36.26 19.62 -8.65
CA MET A 89 36.83 20.71 -9.47
C MET A 89 37.32 21.90 -8.64
N ALA A 90 36.74 22.14 -7.46
CA ALA A 90 37.19 23.17 -6.52
C ALA A 90 38.37 22.71 -5.65
N GLY A 91 38.90 21.50 -5.85
CA GLY A 91 40.03 20.94 -5.10
C GLY A 91 39.63 20.32 -3.76
N ILE A 92 38.35 20.08 -3.51
CA ILE A 92 37.89 19.30 -2.35
C ILE A 92 37.94 17.83 -2.73
N GLU A 93 39.03 17.16 -2.36
CA GLU A 93 39.14 15.71 -2.46
C GLU A 93 38.36 15.06 -1.32
N PHE A 94 37.40 14.22 -1.67
CA PHE A 94 36.57 13.52 -0.71
C PHE A 94 36.32 12.08 -1.16
N SER A 95 36.60 11.12 -0.30
CA SER A 95 36.29 9.70 -0.51
C SER A 95 34.89 9.39 0.02
N PRO A 96 34.12 8.49 -0.64
CA PRO A 96 32.83 8.04 -0.11
C PRO A 96 32.95 7.62 1.36
N PRO A 97 32.08 8.12 2.25
CA PRO A 97 32.16 7.83 3.67
C PRO A 97 31.67 6.41 3.93
N VAL A 98 32.26 5.74 4.92
CA VAL A 98 31.76 4.48 5.46
C VAL A 98 30.96 4.82 6.71
N PHE A 99 29.64 4.65 6.64
CA PHE A 99 28.73 5.04 7.72
C PHE A 99 28.60 3.97 8.81
N SER A 100 28.64 2.69 8.43
CA SER A 100 28.66 1.57 9.36
C SER A 100 30.04 1.46 10.03
N LYS A 101 30.09 1.54 11.36
CA LYS A 101 31.32 1.37 12.14
C LYS A 101 31.20 0.14 13.04
N GLY A 102 32.32 -0.32 13.58
CA GLY A 102 32.33 -1.37 14.59
C GLY A 102 32.18 -2.80 14.05
N ARG A 103 32.14 -3.75 14.98
CA ARG A 103 32.02 -5.19 14.71
C ARG A 103 30.77 -5.73 15.38
N PHE A 104 30.07 -6.62 14.69
CA PHE A 104 28.88 -7.28 15.24
C PHE A 104 29.23 -7.90 16.60
N TYR A 105 28.46 -7.54 17.62
CA TYR A 105 28.64 -8.03 18.97
C TYR A 105 27.57 -9.06 19.32
N LYS A 106 26.30 -8.65 19.27
CA LYS A 106 25.16 -9.45 19.70
C LYS A 106 23.87 -8.88 19.12
N ALA A 107 22.85 -9.71 18.93
CA ALA A 107 21.52 -9.23 18.59
C ALA A 107 20.44 -9.96 19.40
N TYR A 108 19.31 -9.29 19.56
CA TYR A 108 18.12 -9.82 20.21
C TYR A 108 16.89 -9.52 19.36
N ALA A 109 15.94 -10.45 19.35
CA ALA A 109 14.64 -10.25 18.74
C ALA A 109 13.52 -10.50 19.75
N THR A 110 12.39 -9.81 19.60
CA THR A 110 11.18 -10.11 20.37
C THR A 110 10.53 -11.40 19.91
N LYS A 111 9.90 -12.12 20.84
CA LYS A 111 9.17 -13.37 20.56
C LYS A 111 7.76 -13.13 19.99
N THR A 112 7.60 -12.14 19.12
CA THR A 112 6.28 -11.66 18.66
C THR A 112 5.97 -12.00 17.21
N ARG A 113 6.80 -12.80 16.53
CA ARG A 113 6.64 -13.09 15.08
C ARG A 113 5.27 -13.66 14.70
N HIS A 114 4.61 -14.35 15.63
CA HIS A 114 3.23 -14.87 15.51
C HIS A 114 2.14 -13.79 15.36
N THR A 115 2.41 -12.54 15.71
CA THR A 115 1.51 -11.41 15.47
C THR A 115 1.88 -10.63 14.20
N GLY A 116 2.81 -11.16 13.39
CA GLY A 116 3.35 -10.49 12.20
C GLY A 116 4.21 -9.25 12.53
N LYS A 117 4.75 -9.15 13.75
CA LYS A 117 5.61 -8.05 14.19
C LYS A 117 6.85 -8.58 14.90
N THR A 118 8.01 -7.96 14.72
CA THR A 118 9.24 -8.35 15.42
C THR A 118 10.17 -7.15 15.59
N ASN A 119 10.64 -6.92 16.80
CA ASN A 119 11.65 -5.88 17.06
C ASN A 119 13.01 -6.56 17.13
N VAL A 120 13.98 -6.01 16.42
CA VAL A 120 15.35 -6.53 16.37
C VAL A 120 16.32 -5.46 16.86
N ASP A 121 17.03 -5.76 17.94
CA ASP A 121 18.09 -4.94 18.49
C ASP A 121 19.45 -5.52 18.14
N ILE A 122 20.31 -4.71 17.52
CA ILE A 122 21.60 -5.14 16.98
C ILE A 122 22.70 -4.30 17.59
N ALA A 123 23.52 -4.91 18.43
CA ALA A 123 24.64 -4.27 19.08
C ALA A 123 25.92 -4.42 18.27
N TRP A 124 26.60 -3.29 18.07
CA TRP A 124 27.88 -3.19 17.39
C TRP A 124 28.93 -2.61 18.32
N LYS A 125 30.04 -3.34 18.48
CA LYS A 125 31.15 -2.90 19.31
C LYS A 125 32.02 -1.91 18.55
N THR A 126 32.20 -0.73 19.12
CA THR A 126 33.11 0.31 18.62
C THR A 126 34.52 0.16 19.21
N ASP A 127 35.51 0.80 18.59
CA ASP A 127 36.90 0.75 19.04
C ASP A 127 37.11 1.43 20.40
N ASP A 128 36.21 2.35 20.78
CA ASP A 128 36.25 3.11 22.03
C ASP A 128 35.70 2.35 23.25
N GLY A 129 35.33 1.06 23.08
CA GLY A 129 34.80 0.22 24.15
C GLY A 129 33.32 0.41 24.47
N PHE A 130 32.64 1.30 23.74
CA PHE A 130 31.19 1.48 23.76
C PHE A 130 30.51 0.61 22.69
N ILE A 131 29.20 0.39 22.87
CA ILE A 131 28.34 -0.22 21.87
C ILE A 131 27.41 0.86 21.34
N TYR A 132 27.14 0.83 20.05
CA TYR A 132 25.96 1.49 19.50
C TYR A 132 24.95 0.41 19.12
N VAL A 133 23.67 0.70 19.35
CA VAL A 133 22.57 -0.24 19.16
C VAL A 133 21.68 0.27 18.04
N GLU A 134 21.40 -0.60 17.07
CA GLU A 134 20.42 -0.37 16.02
C GLU A 134 19.15 -1.13 16.40
N SER A 135 18.03 -0.44 16.52
CA SER A 135 16.73 -1.02 16.85
C SER A 135 15.81 -0.90 15.65
N ILE A 136 15.36 -2.03 15.12
CA ILE A 136 14.54 -2.10 13.91
C ILE A 136 13.19 -2.71 14.25
N TYR A 137 12.11 -2.00 13.94
CA TYR A 137 10.75 -2.52 14.04
C TYR A 137 10.34 -3.13 12.70
N LEU A 138 10.17 -4.45 12.68
CA LEU A 138 9.80 -5.22 11.50
C LEU A 138 8.32 -5.59 11.57
N THR A 139 7.63 -5.43 10.46
CA THR A 139 6.29 -5.95 10.24
C THR A 139 6.29 -6.87 9.03
N TYR A 140 5.48 -7.92 9.09
CA TYR A 140 5.29 -8.88 7.99
C TYR A 140 3.91 -8.64 7.39
N SER A 141 3.70 -7.37 7.02
CA SER A 141 2.53 -6.77 6.40
C SER A 141 3.00 -5.72 5.39
N SER A 142 2.11 -4.91 4.82
CA SER A 142 2.48 -3.86 3.84
C SER A 142 3.61 -2.93 4.28
N ASP A 143 3.82 -2.77 5.58
CA ASP A 143 4.72 -1.75 6.14
C ASP A 143 6.18 -2.24 6.25
N GLY A 144 6.43 -3.56 6.12
CA GLY A 144 7.77 -4.14 6.10
C GLY A 144 8.71 -3.64 7.21
N ILE A 145 9.87 -3.09 6.83
CA ILE A 145 10.75 -2.31 7.72
C ILE A 145 10.05 -0.98 8.04
N HIS A 146 9.33 -0.96 9.15
CA HIS A 146 8.45 0.14 9.52
C HIS A 146 9.18 1.28 10.24
N SER A 147 10.11 0.98 11.17
CA SER A 147 10.91 2.03 11.81
C SER A 147 12.32 1.57 12.18
N TYR A 148 13.23 2.54 12.25
CA TYR A 148 14.66 2.33 12.47
C TYR A 148 15.21 3.42 13.41
N PHE A 149 15.78 2.99 14.53
CA PHE A 149 16.33 3.88 15.56
C PHE A 149 17.77 3.49 15.89
N ILE A 150 18.53 4.48 16.37
CA ILE A 150 19.91 4.27 16.78
C ILE A 150 20.13 4.93 18.13
N ASP A 151 20.69 4.16 19.06
CA ASP A 151 21.25 4.67 20.29
C ASP A 151 22.78 4.62 20.24
N GLU A 152 23.39 5.80 20.14
CA GLU A 152 24.84 5.94 20.27
C GLU A 152 25.22 6.06 21.76
N ASN A 153 26.22 5.29 22.20
CA ASN A 153 26.82 5.32 23.56
C ASN A 153 26.16 4.43 24.63
N PHE A 154 25.83 3.19 24.30
CA PHE A 154 25.51 2.18 25.31
C PHE A 154 26.76 1.59 25.96
N SER A 155 26.73 1.42 27.28
CA SER A 155 27.72 0.58 27.97
C SER A 155 27.36 -0.90 27.81
N ILE A 156 28.37 -1.75 27.61
CA ILE A 156 28.18 -3.20 27.43
C ILE A 156 27.41 -3.82 28.61
N SER A 157 27.71 -3.36 29.83
CA SER A 157 27.06 -3.83 31.05
C SER A 157 25.59 -3.44 31.14
N LYS A 158 25.23 -2.22 30.72
CA LYS A 158 23.83 -1.77 30.67
C LYS A 158 23.05 -2.55 29.61
N PHE A 159 23.60 -2.70 28.40
CA PHE A 159 22.97 -3.45 27.33
C PHE A 159 22.65 -4.90 27.73
N LYS A 160 23.61 -5.60 28.35
CA LYS A 160 23.37 -6.95 28.87
C LYS A 160 22.29 -6.98 29.94
N LYS A 161 22.37 -6.07 30.92
CA LYS A 161 21.40 -6.03 32.02
C LYS A 161 19.97 -5.78 31.54
N ASP A 162 19.81 -4.87 30.57
CA ASP A 162 18.50 -4.45 30.05
C ASP A 162 17.86 -5.52 29.15
N ARG A 163 18.68 -6.40 28.53
CA ARG A 163 18.20 -7.40 27.55
C ARG A 163 18.22 -8.85 28.05
N GLU A 164 19.19 -9.25 28.86
CA GLU A 164 19.26 -10.62 29.42
C GLU A 164 18.20 -10.87 30.50
N GLY A 165 17.59 -9.82 31.06
CA GLY A 165 16.53 -9.92 32.07
C GLY A 165 15.09 -9.97 31.53
N LEU A 166 14.90 -9.85 30.20
CA LEU A 166 13.58 -9.83 29.57
C LEU A 166 13.27 -11.20 28.95
N ASN A 167 12.21 -11.86 29.44
CA ASN A 167 11.81 -13.20 28.96
C ASN A 167 11.32 -13.20 27.50
N ASP A 168 10.89 -12.04 27.01
CA ASP A 168 10.26 -11.86 25.70
C ASP A 168 11.29 -11.61 24.59
N LEU A 169 12.58 -11.58 24.95
CA LEU A 169 13.68 -11.44 24.00
C LEU A 169 14.43 -12.76 23.83
N VAL A 170 14.86 -13.03 22.61
CA VAL A 170 15.70 -14.16 22.26
C VAL A 170 16.96 -13.68 21.56
N GLU A 171 18.10 -14.25 21.92
CA GLU A 171 19.37 -13.96 21.26
C GLU A 171 19.38 -14.54 19.85
N ILE A 172 19.74 -13.72 18.86
CA ILE A 172 19.89 -14.12 17.47
C ILE A 172 21.29 -13.78 16.94
N ASN A 173 21.74 -14.57 15.97
CA ASN A 173 23.03 -14.37 15.31
C ASN A 173 22.89 -13.42 14.10
N PHE A 174 24.02 -13.02 13.51
CA PHE A 174 24.04 -12.06 12.42
C PHE A 174 23.30 -12.54 11.15
N GLU A 175 23.38 -13.82 10.84
CA GLU A 175 22.70 -14.40 9.67
C GLU A 175 21.17 -14.44 9.88
N GLU A 176 20.73 -14.80 11.10
CA GLU A 176 19.33 -14.72 11.53
C GLU A 176 18.79 -13.28 11.44
N VAL A 177 19.59 -12.28 11.86
CA VAL A 177 19.24 -10.85 11.72
C VAL A 177 19.03 -10.48 10.25
N CYS A 178 19.95 -10.87 9.37
CA CYS A 178 19.84 -10.59 7.94
C CYS A 178 18.59 -11.23 7.34
N CYS A 179 18.27 -12.47 7.72
CA CYS A 179 17.06 -13.17 7.27
C CYS A 179 15.78 -12.39 7.61
N LEU A 180 15.59 -11.99 8.88
CA LEU A 180 14.38 -11.27 9.31
C LEU A 180 14.23 -9.92 8.62
N ILE A 181 15.33 -9.16 8.48
CA ILE A 181 15.31 -7.83 7.85
C ILE A 181 15.02 -7.96 6.34
N GLN A 182 15.63 -8.93 5.65
CA GLN A 182 15.38 -9.15 4.22
C GLN A 182 13.94 -9.59 3.95
N GLU A 183 13.39 -10.44 4.81
CA GLU A 183 11.99 -10.88 4.71
C GLU A 183 11.03 -9.69 4.88
N ALA A 184 11.20 -8.88 5.93
CA ALA A 184 10.40 -7.68 6.15
C ALA A 184 10.55 -6.66 5.01
N TYR A 185 11.77 -6.45 4.51
CA TYR A 185 12.01 -5.61 3.33
C TYR A 185 11.27 -6.13 2.09
N GLY A 186 11.22 -7.46 1.91
CA GLY A 186 10.45 -8.10 0.85
C GLY A 186 8.95 -7.77 0.88
N PHE A 187 8.40 -7.46 2.05
CA PHE A 187 7.03 -6.95 2.15
C PHE A 187 6.90 -5.50 1.67
N ASN A 188 7.83 -4.60 2.03
CA ASN A 188 7.86 -3.25 1.44
C ASN A 188 7.90 -3.34 -0.09
N MET A 189 8.78 -4.20 -0.62
CA MET A 189 8.92 -4.45 -2.06
C MET A 189 7.61 -4.86 -2.72
N ARG A 190 6.89 -5.79 -2.10
CA ARG A 190 5.62 -6.32 -2.61
C ARG A 190 4.51 -5.28 -2.59
N SER A 191 4.50 -4.42 -1.57
CA SER A 191 3.46 -3.41 -1.35
C SER A 191 3.81 -2.04 -1.93
N MET A 192 4.99 -1.87 -2.54
CA MET A 192 5.48 -0.60 -3.07
C MET A 192 5.52 0.54 -2.03
N THR A 193 5.68 0.16 -0.76
CA THR A 193 5.78 1.10 0.36
C THR A 193 7.22 1.47 0.61
N ARG A 194 7.43 2.69 1.11
CA ARG A 194 8.78 3.16 1.42
C ARG A 194 9.26 2.57 2.76
N PRO A 195 10.47 1.97 2.83
CA PRO A 195 11.01 1.47 4.09
C PRO A 195 11.48 2.64 4.94
N ALA A 196 11.59 2.42 6.26
CA ALA A 196 12.09 3.42 7.20
C ALA A 196 13.41 4.07 6.77
N ILE A 197 13.60 5.34 7.09
CA ILE A 197 14.86 6.07 6.86
C ILE A 197 16.00 5.36 7.60
N GLY A 198 17.17 5.28 6.97
CA GLY A 198 18.36 4.63 7.53
C GLY A 198 18.95 3.53 6.65
N LYS A 199 18.53 3.45 5.37
CA LYS A 199 19.05 2.48 4.39
C LYS A 199 20.57 2.53 4.35
N PHE A 200 21.18 3.71 4.51
CA PHE A 200 22.63 3.88 4.59
C PHE A 200 23.34 3.05 5.69
N LEU A 201 22.61 2.51 6.67
CA LEU A 201 23.14 1.64 7.72
C LEU A 201 22.63 0.21 7.64
N TYR A 202 21.34 0.01 7.36
CA TYR A 202 20.77 -1.34 7.31
C TYR A 202 20.95 -2.03 5.94
N GLN A 203 21.43 -1.32 4.91
CA GLN A 203 21.76 -1.93 3.60
C GLN A 203 22.74 -3.11 3.74
N LYS A 204 23.66 -3.06 4.70
CA LYS A 204 24.61 -4.16 4.97
C LYS A 204 23.92 -5.49 5.30
N TYR A 205 22.70 -5.46 5.85
CA TYR A 205 21.90 -6.67 6.11
C TYR A 205 21.19 -7.14 4.84
N LEU A 206 20.78 -6.21 3.97
CA LEU A 206 20.11 -6.50 2.70
C LEU A 206 21.09 -7.07 1.65
N ASP A 207 22.33 -6.60 1.65
CA ASP A 207 23.38 -7.03 0.72
C ASP A 207 24.02 -8.39 1.10
N GLN A 208 23.81 -8.84 2.33
CA GLN A 208 24.40 -10.07 2.84
C GLN A 208 23.70 -11.29 2.24
N GLU A 209 24.45 -12.19 1.60
CA GLU A 209 23.91 -13.50 1.22
C GLU A 209 23.58 -14.30 2.48
N VAL A 210 22.31 -14.70 2.62
CA VAL A 210 21.80 -15.54 3.72
C VAL A 210 21.86 -16.99 3.25
N GLY A 211 22.67 -17.81 3.92
CA GLY A 211 22.87 -19.23 3.63
C GLY A 211 21.98 -20.16 4.45
N LEU A 212 20.92 -19.64 5.07
CA LEU A 212 20.00 -20.43 5.88
C LEU A 212 19.26 -21.43 5.00
N THR A 213 19.22 -22.68 5.45
CA THR A 213 18.31 -23.68 4.87
C THR A 213 16.87 -23.35 5.28
N HIS A 214 15.88 -23.77 4.49
CA HIS A 214 14.46 -23.60 4.86
C HIS A 214 14.12 -24.14 6.25
N THR A 215 14.82 -25.17 6.73
CA THR A 215 14.68 -25.65 8.12
C THR A 215 15.21 -24.70 9.15
N ALA A 216 16.37 -24.09 8.90
CA ALA A 216 16.97 -23.12 9.83
C ALA A 216 16.12 -21.84 9.88
N GLU A 217 15.59 -21.41 8.74
CA GLU A 217 14.61 -20.32 8.64
C GLU A 217 13.35 -20.63 9.45
N ALA A 218 12.73 -21.81 9.26
CA ALA A 218 11.57 -22.21 10.05
C ALA A 218 11.87 -22.33 11.56
N GLU A 219 13.09 -22.73 11.94
CA GLU A 219 13.56 -22.73 13.34
C GLU A 219 13.70 -21.32 13.89
N LEU A 220 14.24 -20.39 13.12
CA LEU A 220 14.34 -18.99 13.48
C LEU A 220 12.95 -18.37 13.71
N LEU A 221 12.01 -18.55 12.78
CA LEU A 221 10.66 -17.99 12.88
C LEU A 221 9.90 -18.50 14.11
N ARG A 222 10.09 -19.78 14.47
CA ARG A 222 9.59 -20.33 15.73
C ARG A 222 10.33 -19.79 16.96
N LYS A 223 11.65 -19.66 16.89
CA LYS A 223 12.49 -19.10 17.96
C LYS A 223 12.08 -17.66 18.31
N VAL A 224 11.69 -16.86 17.32
CA VAL A 224 11.16 -15.49 17.49
C VAL A 224 9.63 -15.45 17.66
N SER A 225 9.01 -16.58 17.98
CA SER A 225 7.59 -16.67 18.36
C SER A 225 7.45 -17.20 19.78
N SER A 226 6.47 -16.69 20.53
CA SER A 226 6.02 -17.31 21.77
C SER A 226 5.48 -18.72 21.54
N GLU A 227 5.46 -19.53 22.59
CA GLU A 227 4.77 -20.82 22.57
C GLU A 227 3.28 -20.59 22.41
N LEU A 228 2.68 -21.19 21.38
CA LEU A 228 1.26 -21.03 21.05
C LEU A 228 0.47 -22.26 21.51
N SER A 229 -0.69 -22.02 22.10
CA SER A 229 -1.70 -23.05 22.27
C SER A 229 -2.26 -23.51 20.91
N PRO A 230 -2.93 -24.67 20.84
CA PRO A 230 -3.54 -25.16 19.62
C PRO A 230 -4.44 -24.14 18.92
N LYS A 231 -5.22 -23.37 19.68
CA LYS A 231 -6.10 -22.33 19.14
C LYS A 231 -5.32 -21.14 18.59
N GLU A 232 -4.39 -20.62 19.38
CA GLU A 232 -3.54 -19.50 18.97
C GLU A 232 -2.72 -19.84 17.73
N LEU A 233 -2.30 -21.10 17.57
CA LEU A 233 -1.60 -21.59 16.39
C LEU A 233 -2.45 -21.44 15.10
N VAL A 234 -3.73 -21.84 15.15
CA VAL A 234 -4.65 -21.73 13.99
C VAL A 234 -5.02 -20.27 13.71
N ASN A 235 -5.28 -19.47 14.75
CA ASN A 235 -5.55 -18.04 14.58
C ASN A 235 -4.32 -17.29 14.02
N SER A 236 -3.12 -17.63 14.49
CA SER A 236 -1.85 -17.11 13.96
C SER A 236 -1.66 -17.48 12.48
N LEU A 237 -2.05 -18.69 12.08
CA LEU A 237 -2.04 -19.12 10.67
C LEU A 237 -2.99 -18.27 9.82
N PHE A 238 -4.22 -18.00 10.28
CA PHE A 238 -5.14 -17.11 9.56
C PHE A 238 -4.62 -15.68 9.47
N TYR A 239 -3.98 -15.18 10.53
CA TYR A 239 -3.38 -13.86 10.53
C TYR A 239 -2.26 -13.76 9.48
N ALA A 240 -1.37 -14.74 9.43
CA ALA A 240 -0.31 -14.84 8.44
C ALA A 240 -0.87 -14.98 7.01
N LEU A 241 -1.97 -15.71 6.84
CA LEU A 241 -2.64 -15.85 5.56
C LEU A 241 -3.21 -14.52 5.05
N ARG A 242 -3.83 -13.72 5.91
CA ARG A 242 -4.35 -12.39 5.57
C ARG A 242 -3.27 -11.51 4.93
N TYR A 243 -2.05 -11.58 5.44
CA TYR A 243 -0.91 -10.81 4.95
C TYR A 243 -0.04 -11.56 3.93
N GLN A 244 -0.41 -12.78 3.55
CA GLN A 244 0.34 -13.63 2.61
C GLN A 244 1.79 -13.91 3.06
N ASP A 245 1.94 -14.15 4.35
CA ASP A 245 3.19 -14.45 5.03
C ASP A 245 3.47 -15.97 5.00
N TYR A 246 3.79 -16.45 3.80
CA TYR A 246 3.94 -17.88 3.54
C TYR A 246 5.12 -18.50 4.30
N ASN A 247 6.22 -17.77 4.48
CA ASN A 247 7.40 -18.28 5.20
C ASN A 247 7.03 -18.63 6.65
N TYR A 248 6.27 -17.76 7.31
CA TYR A 248 5.76 -18.06 8.64
C TYR A 248 4.73 -19.19 8.64
N ILE A 249 3.78 -19.23 7.70
CA ILE A 249 2.82 -20.34 7.57
C ILE A 249 3.56 -21.68 7.46
N PHE A 250 4.58 -21.77 6.61
CA PHE A 250 5.38 -22.98 6.45
C PHE A 250 6.12 -23.38 7.73
N SER A 251 6.48 -22.41 8.58
CA SER A 251 7.11 -22.68 9.88
C SER A 251 6.18 -23.35 10.90
N LEU A 252 4.85 -23.21 10.73
CA LEU A 252 3.83 -23.81 11.58
C LEU A 252 3.49 -25.26 11.18
N LEU A 253 3.93 -25.69 10.00
CA LEU A 253 3.64 -27.01 9.46
C LEU A 253 4.62 -28.08 9.98
N SER A 254 4.11 -29.29 10.13
CA SER A 254 4.86 -30.43 10.65
C SER A 254 5.98 -30.92 9.71
N ARG A 255 7.20 -31.11 10.25
CA ARG A 255 8.40 -31.37 9.43
C ARG A 255 8.34 -32.65 8.61
N GLU A 256 7.70 -33.71 9.11
CA GLU A 256 7.67 -35.01 8.40
C GLU A 256 6.85 -34.96 7.10
N ARG A 257 5.99 -33.94 6.91
CA ARG A 257 5.17 -33.78 5.70
C ARG A 257 5.48 -32.51 4.89
N SER A 258 6.06 -31.46 5.48
CA SER A 258 6.52 -30.27 4.75
C SER A 258 7.51 -30.61 3.64
N TYR A 259 8.36 -31.62 3.84
CA TYR A 259 9.34 -32.09 2.85
C TYR A 259 8.75 -32.87 1.67
N GLN A 260 7.47 -33.27 1.72
CA GLN A 260 6.84 -34.06 0.65
C GLN A 260 6.04 -33.21 -0.35
N GLY A 261 6.01 -31.88 -0.19
CA GLY A 261 5.29 -30.95 -1.08
C GLY A 261 3.76 -31.04 -0.98
N LEU A 262 3.20 -32.11 -0.43
CA LEU A 262 1.76 -32.36 -0.29
C LEU A 262 1.03 -31.25 0.48
N LEU A 263 1.61 -30.75 1.58
CA LEU A 263 1.00 -29.67 2.37
C LEU A 263 1.04 -28.31 1.66
N VAL A 264 2.05 -28.07 0.82
CA VAL A 264 2.14 -26.84 0.01
C VAL A 264 1.06 -26.85 -1.08
N TYR A 265 0.90 -27.99 -1.78
CA TYR A 265 -0.21 -28.18 -2.72
C TYR A 265 -1.58 -28.10 -2.03
N GLN A 266 -1.70 -28.66 -0.81
CA GLN A 266 -2.91 -28.50 -0.02
C GLN A 266 -3.17 -27.03 0.29
N LEU A 267 -2.20 -26.24 0.76
CA LEU A 267 -2.41 -24.81 0.99
C LEU A 267 -2.90 -24.08 -0.27
N ASP A 268 -2.28 -24.34 -1.43
CA ASP A 268 -2.68 -23.73 -2.70
C ASP A 268 -4.10 -24.16 -3.14
N ASP A 269 -4.47 -25.43 -2.97
CA ASP A 269 -5.77 -26.00 -3.37
C ASP A 269 -6.91 -25.72 -2.36
N VAL A 270 -6.57 -25.60 -1.08
CA VAL A 270 -7.49 -25.52 0.07
C VAL A 270 -7.77 -24.07 0.42
N ILE A 271 -6.75 -23.22 0.47
CA ILE A 271 -6.83 -21.88 1.05
C ILE A 271 -6.97 -20.76 0.00
N ASN A 272 -6.74 -21.06 -1.29
CA ASN A 272 -6.83 -20.12 -2.41
C ASN A 272 -6.03 -18.82 -2.16
N PRO A 273 -4.70 -18.84 -2.28
CA PRO A 273 -3.80 -17.74 -1.88
C PRO A 273 -4.01 -16.39 -2.59
N GLY A 274 -4.83 -16.34 -3.66
CA GLY A 274 -5.23 -15.09 -4.33
C GLY A 274 -6.48 -14.44 -3.75
N ALA A 275 -7.19 -15.11 -2.83
CA ALA A 275 -8.41 -14.64 -2.21
C ALA A 275 -8.11 -13.69 -1.05
N LEU A 276 -8.94 -12.66 -0.89
CA LEU A 276 -8.84 -11.77 0.26
C LEU A 276 -9.53 -12.42 1.46
N LEU A 277 -8.76 -12.80 2.48
CA LEU A 277 -9.31 -13.30 3.74
C LEU A 277 -10.00 -12.16 4.51
N LEU A 278 -11.32 -12.27 4.68
CA LEU A 278 -12.12 -11.31 5.44
C LEU A 278 -12.30 -11.76 6.89
N GLU A 279 -12.59 -13.04 7.11
CA GLU A 279 -12.74 -13.62 8.45
C GLU A 279 -12.12 -15.02 8.53
N GLY A 280 -11.67 -15.40 9.72
CA GLY A 280 -11.15 -16.72 10.07
C GLY A 280 -11.36 -16.96 11.57
N GLU A 281 -12.17 -17.95 11.93
CA GLU A 281 -12.53 -18.23 13.33
C GLU A 281 -12.57 -19.74 13.60
N ILE A 282 -12.34 -20.10 14.86
CA ILE A 282 -12.38 -21.48 15.36
C ILE A 282 -13.79 -21.81 15.85
N ASP A 283 -14.42 -22.83 15.27
CA ASP A 283 -15.75 -23.32 15.64
C ASP A 283 -15.71 -24.35 16.78
N GLY A 284 -14.64 -25.12 16.90
CA GLY A 284 -14.57 -26.20 17.87
C GLY A 284 -13.19 -26.84 18.00
N VAL A 285 -12.94 -27.45 19.16
CA VAL A 285 -11.71 -28.19 19.45
C VAL A 285 -12.10 -29.58 19.98
N ASN A 286 -11.59 -30.61 19.32
CA ASN A 286 -11.72 -32.01 19.71
C ASN A 286 -10.35 -32.53 20.12
N GLU A 287 -10.19 -32.85 21.39
CA GLU A 287 -8.92 -33.37 21.92
C GLU A 287 -8.92 -34.91 21.90
N SER A 288 -7.90 -35.48 21.26
CA SER A 288 -7.53 -36.89 21.42
C SER A 288 -6.19 -36.98 22.17
N LYS A 289 -5.77 -38.20 22.57
CA LYS A 289 -4.61 -38.39 23.46
C LYS A 289 -3.26 -37.92 22.87
N GLU A 290 -3.13 -37.84 21.54
CA GLU A 290 -1.88 -37.44 20.86
C GLU A 290 -2.09 -36.41 19.74
N ASN A 291 -3.33 -36.22 19.27
CA ASN A 291 -3.69 -35.26 18.23
C ASN A 291 -4.84 -34.37 18.70
N ILE A 292 -4.81 -33.10 18.31
CA ILE A 292 -5.93 -32.17 18.51
C ILE A 292 -6.52 -31.85 17.14
N GLU A 293 -7.83 -32.00 17.01
CA GLU A 293 -8.57 -31.60 15.82
C GLU A 293 -9.24 -30.26 16.11
N ILE A 294 -9.04 -29.28 15.23
CA ILE A 294 -9.67 -27.96 15.33
C ILE A 294 -10.55 -27.75 14.11
N SER A 295 -11.84 -27.58 14.34
CA SER A 295 -12.79 -27.14 13.33
C SER A 295 -12.75 -25.61 13.25
N ALA A 296 -12.60 -25.07 12.06
CA ALA A 296 -12.54 -23.64 11.84
C ALA A 296 -13.21 -23.28 10.52
N TYR A 297 -13.55 -22.02 10.33
CA TYR A 297 -14.03 -21.51 9.05
C TYR A 297 -13.30 -20.25 8.64
N THR A 298 -13.30 -19.98 7.33
CA THR A 298 -12.92 -18.68 6.79
C THR A 298 -14.03 -18.13 5.92
N ILE A 299 -14.03 -16.81 5.77
CA ILE A 299 -14.80 -16.10 4.77
C ILE A 299 -13.82 -15.36 3.89
N VAL A 300 -13.86 -15.65 2.59
CA VAL A 300 -12.94 -15.10 1.60
C VAL A 300 -13.72 -14.34 0.52
N ALA A 301 -13.13 -13.25 0.03
CA ALA A 301 -13.62 -12.54 -1.15
C ALA A 301 -12.79 -12.90 -2.38
N GLU A 302 -13.48 -13.38 -3.42
CA GLU A 302 -12.90 -13.81 -4.69
C GLU A 302 -13.78 -13.30 -5.84
N ASN A 303 -13.21 -12.57 -6.80
CA ASN A 303 -13.92 -12.10 -7.99
C ASN A 303 -15.25 -11.36 -7.69
N GLN A 304 -15.30 -10.55 -6.63
CA GLN A 304 -16.50 -9.82 -6.15
C GLN A 304 -17.59 -10.70 -5.51
N GLU A 305 -17.33 -11.99 -5.31
CA GLU A 305 -18.20 -12.92 -4.59
C GLU A 305 -17.59 -13.30 -3.24
N LEU A 306 -18.44 -13.68 -2.30
CA LEU A 306 -18.05 -14.11 -0.95
C LEU A 306 -18.25 -15.61 -0.81
N PHE A 307 -17.28 -16.29 -0.21
CA PHE A 307 -17.32 -17.73 0.01
C PHE A 307 -17.01 -18.06 1.46
N LYS A 308 -17.82 -18.94 2.07
CA LYS A 308 -17.52 -19.57 3.35
C LYS A 308 -16.81 -20.89 3.08
N GLN A 309 -15.69 -21.10 3.75
CA GLN A 309 -14.92 -22.33 3.68
C GLN A 309 -14.82 -22.91 5.08
N ASN A 310 -15.19 -24.18 5.27
CA ASN A 310 -15.02 -24.85 6.56
C ASN A 310 -13.85 -25.82 6.49
N TYR A 311 -13.07 -25.88 7.56
CA TYR A 311 -11.82 -26.61 7.66
C TYR A 311 -11.78 -27.51 8.88
N LEU A 312 -11.02 -28.60 8.75
CA LEU A 312 -10.53 -29.41 9.86
C LEU A 312 -9.00 -29.35 9.87
N PHE A 313 -8.45 -28.83 10.95
CA PHE A 313 -7.02 -28.80 11.22
C PHE A 313 -6.66 -29.95 12.15
N GLU A 314 -5.72 -30.80 11.74
CA GLU A 314 -5.12 -31.78 12.63
C GLU A 314 -3.80 -31.23 13.15
N LEU A 315 -3.66 -31.21 14.47
CA LEU A 315 -2.48 -30.72 15.16
C LEU A 315 -1.79 -31.86 15.90
N ARG A 316 -0.47 -31.84 15.87
CA ARG A 316 0.39 -32.80 16.60
C ARG A 316 1.48 -32.09 17.36
N ILE A 317 1.95 -32.72 18.43
CA ILE A 317 3.06 -32.18 19.24
C ILE A 317 4.40 -32.78 18.78
N GLU A 318 5.39 -31.92 18.52
CA GLU A 318 6.77 -32.32 18.28
C GLU A 318 7.69 -31.50 19.18
N ASN A 319 8.56 -32.13 19.96
CA ASN A 319 9.49 -31.45 20.88
C ASN A 319 8.80 -30.41 21.79
N SER A 320 7.61 -30.75 22.32
CA SER A 320 6.78 -29.87 23.17
C SER A 320 6.16 -28.65 22.46
N THR A 321 6.16 -28.60 21.13
CA THR A 321 5.51 -27.54 20.34
C THR A 321 4.43 -28.12 19.43
N TRP A 322 3.32 -27.40 19.27
CA TRP A 322 2.23 -27.80 18.37
C TRP A 322 2.56 -27.46 16.90
N TYR A 323 2.20 -28.37 16.00
CA TYR A 323 2.34 -28.21 14.55
C TYR A 323 1.07 -28.62 13.84
N VAL A 324 0.79 -27.96 12.72
CA VAL A 324 -0.27 -28.38 11.80
C VAL A 324 0.24 -29.57 10.97
N SER A 325 -0.39 -30.73 11.15
CA SER A 325 -0.06 -31.95 10.42
C SER A 325 -0.92 -32.22 9.19
N ASN A 326 -2.15 -31.69 9.17
CA ASN A 326 -3.08 -31.80 8.05
C ASN A 326 -4.08 -30.64 8.07
N ILE A 327 -4.54 -30.25 6.89
CA ILE A 327 -5.64 -29.29 6.69
C ILE A 327 -6.58 -29.90 5.66
N GLU A 328 -7.85 -30.09 6.02
CA GLU A 328 -8.89 -30.58 5.12
C GLU A 328 -9.98 -29.53 4.94
N ARG A 329 -10.32 -29.18 3.70
CA ARG A 329 -11.50 -28.35 3.38
C ARG A 329 -12.73 -29.24 3.35
N LEU A 330 -13.63 -29.04 4.30
CA LEU A 330 -14.88 -29.79 4.43
C LEU A 330 -15.97 -29.25 3.49
N SER A 331 -15.98 -27.94 3.23
CA SER A 331 -16.97 -27.29 2.35
C SER A 331 -16.46 -25.97 1.79
N TYR A 332 -17.07 -25.54 0.69
CA TYR A 332 -16.83 -24.28 -0.01
C TYR A 332 -18.18 -23.82 -0.56
N ASP A 333 -18.79 -22.85 0.10
CA ASP A 333 -20.17 -22.41 -0.15
C ASP A 333 -20.19 -20.91 -0.46
N SER A 334 -20.91 -20.50 -1.51
CA SER A 334 -21.15 -19.08 -1.78
C SER A 334 -22.04 -18.46 -0.71
N ILE A 335 -21.67 -17.27 -0.25
CA ILE A 335 -22.45 -16.49 0.71
C ILE A 335 -23.30 -15.49 -0.05
N ASP A 336 -24.61 -15.59 0.10
CA ASP A 336 -25.53 -14.58 -0.42
C ASP A 336 -25.28 -13.22 0.25
N SER A 337 -25.45 -12.13 -0.52
CA SER A 337 -25.23 -10.75 -0.04
C SER A 337 -25.99 -10.41 1.24
N ASP A 338 -27.19 -10.98 1.40
CA ASP A 338 -28.11 -10.72 2.51
C ASP A 338 -27.92 -11.69 3.68
N SER A 339 -26.95 -12.60 3.59
CA SER A 339 -26.64 -13.56 4.65
C SER A 339 -26.09 -12.85 5.87
N LYS A 340 -26.50 -13.31 7.07
CA LYS A 340 -25.89 -12.88 8.34
C LYS A 340 -24.41 -13.26 8.47
N LEU A 341 -23.95 -14.20 7.65
CA LEU A 341 -22.55 -14.60 7.56
C LEU A 341 -21.73 -13.64 6.70
N ASN A 342 -22.35 -12.67 6.02
CA ASN A 342 -21.60 -11.68 5.26
C ASN A 342 -20.93 -10.70 6.23
N PRO A 343 -19.59 -10.71 6.36
CA PRO A 343 -18.89 -9.86 7.32
C PRO A 343 -19.05 -8.38 6.97
N LEU A 344 -19.20 -8.07 5.68
CA LEU A 344 -19.41 -6.72 5.17
C LEU A 344 -20.81 -6.18 5.49
N SER A 345 -21.74 -7.03 5.92
CA SER A 345 -23.07 -6.61 6.39
C SER A 345 -23.08 -6.17 7.86
N SER A 346 -22.01 -6.45 8.61
CA SER A 346 -21.85 -6.02 10.00
C SER A 346 -21.92 -4.50 10.11
N GLN A 347 -22.44 -4.01 11.23
CA GLN A 347 -22.62 -2.58 11.44
C GLN A 347 -21.39 -1.94 12.08
N VAL A 348 -21.03 -0.76 11.59
CA VAL A 348 -20.04 0.16 12.15
C VAL A 348 -20.68 1.50 12.42
N THR A 349 -20.14 2.22 13.40
CA THR A 349 -20.58 3.57 13.72
C THR A 349 -19.62 4.57 13.07
N CYS A 350 -20.18 5.56 12.39
CA CYS A 350 -19.46 6.57 11.65
C CYS A 350 -19.83 7.95 12.20
N LYS A 351 -18.87 8.73 12.68
CA LYS A 351 -19.06 10.15 13.02
C LYS A 351 -18.50 11.02 11.91
N VAL A 352 -19.32 11.94 11.41
CA VAL A 352 -18.98 12.85 10.31
C VAL A 352 -18.80 14.25 10.86
N TYR A 353 -17.71 14.87 10.46
CA TYR A 353 -17.32 16.22 10.84
C TYR A 353 -17.04 17.06 9.59
N GLN A 354 -17.26 18.37 9.69
CA GLN A 354 -16.77 19.36 8.73
C GLN A 354 -15.39 19.85 9.17
N ILE A 355 -14.44 19.88 8.26
CA ILE A 355 -13.10 20.44 8.52
C ILE A 355 -13.19 21.96 8.38
N ILE A 356 -12.73 22.68 9.41
CA ILE A 356 -12.58 24.15 9.37
C ILE A 356 -11.15 24.51 9.00
N ASP A 357 -10.18 23.76 9.53
CA ASP A 357 -8.75 23.99 9.31
C ASP A 357 -8.03 22.66 9.13
N HIS A 358 -7.47 22.46 7.94
CA HIS A 358 -6.72 21.26 7.60
C HIS A 358 -5.38 21.17 8.34
N GLU A 359 -4.66 22.28 8.47
CA GLU A 359 -3.33 22.28 9.10
C GLU A 359 -3.46 21.90 10.57
N ASP A 360 -4.43 22.50 11.28
CA ASP A 360 -4.70 22.17 12.67
C ASP A 360 -5.23 20.74 12.84
N LEU A 361 -6.04 20.21 11.90
CA LEU A 361 -6.49 18.81 11.97
C LEU A 361 -5.30 17.85 11.83
N PHE A 362 -4.43 18.04 10.83
CA PHE A 362 -3.26 17.17 10.65
C PHE A 362 -2.29 17.24 11.84
N ASN A 363 -2.08 18.43 12.41
CA ASN A 363 -1.29 18.57 13.64
C ASN A 363 -1.87 17.76 14.82
N ILE A 364 -3.20 17.69 14.96
CA ILE A 364 -3.85 16.85 15.97
C ILE A 364 -3.62 15.38 15.65
N LEU A 365 -3.84 14.98 14.40
CA LEU A 365 -3.69 13.59 13.97
C LEU A 365 -2.25 13.07 14.14
N GLU A 366 -1.23 13.91 13.93
CA GLU A 366 0.18 13.58 14.19
C GLU A 366 0.45 13.21 15.66
N GLY A 367 -0.38 13.67 16.59
CA GLY A 367 -0.31 13.31 18.01
C GLY A 367 -0.90 11.95 18.37
N ILE A 368 -1.49 11.23 17.40
CA ILE A 368 -2.10 9.92 17.62
C ILE A 368 -1.06 8.82 17.37
N ASP A 369 -0.77 8.04 18.41
CA ASP A 369 0.09 6.86 18.30
C ASP A 369 -0.52 5.78 17.39
N ASP A 370 0.34 5.03 16.68
CA ASP A 370 -0.05 3.92 15.79
C ASP A 370 -1.05 4.31 14.67
N LEU A 371 -1.10 5.60 14.31
CA LEU A 371 -1.82 6.10 13.14
C LEU A 371 -0.98 5.87 11.88
N ARG A 372 -1.58 5.24 10.86
CA ARG A 372 -0.95 5.03 9.56
C ARG A 372 -1.86 5.39 8.42
N GLU A 373 -1.28 5.74 7.29
CA GLU A 373 -1.98 5.82 6.03
C GLU A 373 -2.28 4.41 5.49
N VAL A 374 -3.54 4.17 5.12
CA VAL A 374 -3.98 2.93 4.46
C VAL A 374 -3.97 3.11 2.96
N GLU A 375 -4.61 4.17 2.50
CA GLU A 375 -4.70 4.52 1.08
C GLU A 375 -4.98 6.02 0.93
N GLU A 376 -4.34 6.66 -0.05
CA GLU A 376 -4.86 7.92 -0.59
C GLU A 376 -6.13 7.66 -1.39
N ILE A 377 -7.12 8.53 -1.20
CA ILE A 377 -8.41 8.49 -1.90
C ILE A 377 -8.54 9.73 -2.79
N PRO A 378 -9.44 9.75 -3.79
CA PRO A 378 -9.41 10.77 -4.84
C PRO A 378 -9.39 12.22 -4.37
N ASN A 379 -10.05 12.54 -3.25
CA ASN A 379 -10.07 13.88 -2.68
C ASN A 379 -9.50 13.92 -1.26
N GLY A 380 -8.65 12.97 -0.86
CA GLY A 380 -8.32 12.83 0.54
C GLY A 380 -7.38 11.68 0.89
N ILE A 381 -7.40 11.32 2.17
CA ILE A 381 -6.57 10.26 2.73
C ILE A 381 -7.38 9.41 3.70
N HIS A 382 -7.24 8.10 3.59
CA HIS A 382 -7.72 7.13 4.55
C HIS A 382 -6.57 6.73 5.48
N LEU A 383 -6.71 7.13 6.74
CA LEU A 383 -5.81 6.76 7.84
C LEU A 383 -6.46 5.70 8.73
N ARG A 384 -5.64 4.92 9.42
CA ARG A 384 -6.05 3.85 10.32
C ARG A 384 -5.25 3.87 11.58
N ILE A 385 -5.94 3.79 12.71
CA ILE A 385 -5.34 3.55 14.02
C ILE A 385 -5.39 2.06 14.28
N THR A 386 -4.24 1.45 14.55
CA THR A 386 -4.17 0.02 14.88
C THR A 386 -3.99 -0.21 16.37
N THR A 387 -4.66 -1.22 16.93
CA THR A 387 -4.38 -1.64 18.31
C THR A 387 -3.27 -2.67 18.34
N ASN A 388 -2.26 -2.45 19.19
CA ASN A 388 -1.14 -3.38 19.38
C ASN A 388 -1.50 -4.64 20.20
N ASN A 389 -2.72 -4.73 20.73
CA ASN A 389 -3.17 -5.80 21.61
C ASN A 389 -4.13 -6.78 20.92
N HIS A 390 -3.72 -7.45 19.84
CA HIS A 390 -4.46 -8.64 19.38
C HIS A 390 -4.14 -9.79 20.30
N SER A 391 -5.13 -10.20 21.10
CA SER A 391 -5.07 -11.53 21.66
C SER A 391 -5.32 -12.53 20.53
N LEU A 392 -4.41 -13.48 20.36
CA LEU A 392 -4.61 -14.63 19.47
C LEU A 392 -5.72 -15.58 19.99
N ASP A 393 -6.35 -15.26 21.12
CA ASP A 393 -7.57 -15.93 21.59
C ASP A 393 -8.75 -15.73 20.64
N GLU A 394 -8.79 -14.61 19.91
CA GLU A 394 -9.86 -14.27 18.97
C GLU A 394 -9.44 -14.55 17.52
N GLY A 395 -10.42 -14.87 16.68
CA GLY A 395 -10.22 -15.09 15.26
C GLY A 395 -9.81 -13.81 14.50
N VAL A 396 -9.45 -13.99 13.23
CA VAL A 396 -9.24 -12.88 12.30
C VAL A 396 -10.61 -12.40 11.79
N SER A 397 -10.84 -11.11 11.81
CA SER A 397 -12.00 -10.45 11.21
C SER A 397 -11.55 -9.25 10.39
N PHE A 398 -12.43 -8.73 9.54
CA PHE A 398 -12.11 -7.59 8.68
C PHE A 398 -11.59 -6.41 9.50
N LEU A 399 -12.19 -6.19 10.68
CA LEU A 399 -11.84 -5.14 11.63
C LEU A 399 -10.87 -5.55 12.74
N THR A 400 -10.34 -6.78 12.72
CA THR A 400 -9.34 -7.21 13.71
C THR A 400 -8.11 -6.31 13.61
N GLY A 401 -7.81 -5.62 14.70
CA GLY A 401 -6.70 -4.68 14.78
C GLY A 401 -6.90 -3.30 14.28
N ILE A 402 -8.15 -2.96 14.02
CA ILE A 402 -8.55 -1.61 13.70
C ILE A 402 -9.19 -1.03 14.96
N PHE A 403 -8.55 -0.02 15.55
CA PHE A 403 -9.16 0.80 16.58
C PHE A 403 -10.23 1.70 15.96
N ALA A 404 -9.82 2.44 14.92
CA ALA A 404 -10.68 3.26 14.10
C ALA A 404 -10.02 3.54 12.74
N ASP A 405 -10.85 3.81 11.75
CA ASP A 405 -10.44 4.38 10.47
C ASP A 405 -10.84 5.86 10.43
N LEU A 406 -9.91 6.72 10.02
CA LEU A 406 -10.07 8.16 9.92
C LEU A 406 -9.96 8.56 8.44
N ILE A 407 -10.99 9.20 7.90
CA ILE A 407 -11.05 9.56 6.49
C ILE A 407 -11.15 11.07 6.40
N VAL A 408 -10.10 11.70 5.88
CA VAL A 408 -10.10 13.11 5.50
C VAL A 408 -10.42 13.15 4.02
N ASN A 409 -11.58 13.66 3.62
CA ASN A 409 -12.05 13.68 2.22
C ASN A 409 -12.59 15.07 1.88
N GLY A 410 -11.82 15.87 1.16
CA GLY A 410 -12.12 17.27 0.90
C GLY A 410 -12.34 18.02 2.21
N GLU A 411 -13.50 18.66 2.39
CA GLU A 411 -13.85 19.40 3.61
C GLU A 411 -14.53 18.51 4.69
N GLU A 412 -14.56 17.18 4.51
CA GLU A 412 -15.19 16.24 5.45
C GLU A 412 -14.14 15.38 6.16
N PHE A 413 -14.33 15.19 7.47
CA PHE A 413 -13.57 14.27 8.28
C PHE A 413 -14.50 13.22 8.87
N VAL A 414 -14.22 11.94 8.67
CA VAL A 414 -15.07 10.83 9.10
C VAL A 414 -14.28 9.86 9.96
N ILE A 415 -14.83 9.50 11.12
CA ILE A 415 -14.28 8.47 11.99
C ILE A 415 -15.20 7.25 11.90
N ILE A 416 -14.66 6.11 11.49
CA ILE A 416 -15.35 4.82 11.42
C ILE A 416 -14.77 3.91 12.50
N ALA A 417 -15.61 3.42 13.40
CA ALA A 417 -15.19 2.41 14.37
C ALA A 417 -16.29 1.37 14.64
N LYS A 418 -15.84 0.19 15.07
CA LYS A 418 -16.74 -0.89 15.52
C LYS A 418 -17.31 -0.59 16.91
N ASP A 419 -16.46 -0.08 17.80
CA ASP A 419 -16.81 0.19 19.19
C ASP A 419 -17.09 1.69 19.41
N ARG A 420 -18.12 1.97 20.23
CA ARG A 420 -18.51 3.34 20.57
C ARG A 420 -17.51 3.99 21.53
N ASP A 421 -16.85 3.21 22.38
CA ASP A 421 -15.87 3.75 23.32
C ASP A 421 -14.67 4.32 22.55
N SER A 422 -14.19 3.61 21.52
CA SER A 422 -13.14 4.10 20.61
C SER A 422 -13.50 5.43 19.93
N LEU A 423 -14.77 5.61 19.50
CA LEU A 423 -15.24 6.87 18.91
C LEU A 423 -15.24 8.02 19.93
N ASN A 424 -15.63 7.74 21.16
CA ASN A 424 -15.68 8.76 22.21
C ASN A 424 -14.28 9.20 22.63
N ASP A 425 -13.33 8.26 22.69
CA ASP A 425 -11.92 8.57 22.98
C ASP A 425 -11.33 9.50 21.91
N LEU A 426 -11.57 9.20 20.63
CA LEU A 426 -11.11 10.04 19.52
C LEU A 426 -11.82 11.40 19.48
N GLU A 427 -13.11 11.43 19.76
CA GLU A 427 -13.84 12.69 19.85
C GLU A 427 -13.29 13.59 20.98
N ASN A 428 -13.02 13.02 22.15
CA ASN A 428 -12.40 13.76 23.25
C ASN A 428 -11.00 14.28 22.86
N PHE A 429 -10.24 13.51 22.08
CA PHE A 429 -8.93 13.90 21.60
C PHE A 429 -9.01 15.11 20.63
N LEU A 430 -9.98 15.10 19.71
CA LEU A 430 -10.19 16.21 18.76
C LEU A 430 -10.58 17.53 19.45
N TYR A 431 -11.23 17.49 20.61
CA TYR A 431 -11.65 18.67 21.36
C TYR A 431 -10.74 19.04 22.55
N TYR A 432 -9.61 18.35 22.74
CA TYR A 432 -8.77 18.50 23.94
C TYR A 432 -8.16 19.90 24.12
N GLU A 433 -7.97 20.68 23.04
CA GLU A 433 -7.34 22.02 23.10
C GLU A 433 -8.26 23.21 22.76
N ASP A 434 -9.59 23.03 22.70
CA ASP A 434 -10.59 24.10 22.43
C ASP A 434 -10.37 24.88 21.11
N ARG A 435 -9.51 24.37 20.21
CA ARG A 435 -9.39 24.81 18.81
C ARG A 435 -10.26 23.91 17.96
N GLY A 436 -11.36 24.45 17.46
CA GLY A 436 -12.26 23.70 16.58
C GLY A 436 -11.67 23.50 15.19
N SER A 437 -10.76 22.53 15.00
CA SER A 437 -10.30 22.13 13.66
C SER A 437 -11.41 21.47 12.87
N VAL A 438 -12.40 20.91 13.58
CA VAL A 438 -13.56 20.21 13.03
C VAL A 438 -14.86 20.60 13.74
N VAL A 439 -15.98 20.53 13.02
CA VAL A 439 -17.35 20.68 13.56
C VAL A 439 -18.11 19.40 13.36
N PHE A 440 -18.65 18.83 14.44
CA PHE A 440 -19.52 17.66 14.33
C PHE A 440 -20.76 17.96 13.47
N LYS A 441 -20.98 17.12 12.45
CA LYS A 441 -22.19 17.17 11.62
C LYS A 441 -23.22 16.16 12.10
N ASN A 442 -22.90 14.86 12.05
CA ASN A 442 -23.84 13.77 12.34
C ASN A 442 -23.13 12.46 12.72
N GLU A 443 -23.90 11.55 13.34
CA GLU A 443 -23.50 10.15 13.59
C GLU A 443 -24.43 9.21 12.81
N TYR A 444 -23.84 8.22 12.14
CA TYR A 444 -24.55 7.21 11.36
C TYR A 444 -24.12 5.81 11.76
N THR A 445 -25.04 4.84 11.65
CA THR A 445 -24.72 3.41 11.77
C THR A 445 -25.01 2.74 10.44
N LEU A 446 -23.97 2.23 9.79
CA LEU A 446 -24.02 1.66 8.45
C LEU A 446 -23.34 0.30 8.40
N THR A 447 -23.56 -0.45 7.32
CA THR A 447 -22.81 -1.68 7.07
C THR A 447 -21.35 -1.35 6.75
N ILE A 448 -20.43 -2.26 7.07
CA ILE A 448 -19.02 -2.18 6.68
C ILE A 448 -18.90 -1.94 5.17
N LEU A 449 -19.67 -2.64 4.34
CA LEU A 449 -19.66 -2.45 2.89
C LEU A 449 -19.90 -0.98 2.49
N ASN A 450 -20.89 -0.34 3.09
CA ASN A 450 -21.23 1.05 2.79
C ASN A 450 -20.16 2.01 3.33
N ALA A 451 -19.73 1.81 4.57
CA ALA A 451 -18.73 2.66 5.21
C ALA A 451 -17.37 2.61 4.48
N TYR A 452 -16.93 1.41 4.08
CA TYR A 452 -15.68 1.23 3.35
C TYR A 452 -15.78 1.52 1.86
N SER A 453 -16.99 1.59 1.28
CA SER A 453 -17.15 2.17 -0.05
C SER A 453 -16.85 3.67 -0.05
N TYR A 454 -17.17 4.39 1.03
CA TYR A 454 -16.73 5.77 1.22
C TYR A 454 -15.22 5.85 1.52
N ALA A 455 -14.73 5.00 2.43
CA ALA A 455 -13.31 4.97 2.76
C ALA A 455 -12.44 4.64 1.55
N GLY A 456 -12.92 3.82 0.60
CA GLY A 456 -12.26 3.55 -0.68
C GLY A 456 -12.42 4.64 -1.74
N GLY A 457 -12.91 5.84 -1.36
CA GLY A 457 -13.00 6.99 -2.25
C GLY A 457 -14.09 6.92 -3.31
N GLN A 458 -15.11 6.06 -3.16
CA GLN A 458 -16.18 5.95 -4.15
C GLN A 458 -17.18 7.12 -4.14
N TYR A 459 -17.15 7.95 -3.10
CA TYR A 459 -18.06 9.08 -2.92
C TYR A 459 -17.31 10.33 -2.48
N ASN A 460 -17.82 11.49 -2.88
CA ASN A 460 -17.23 12.78 -2.54
C ASN A 460 -17.72 13.30 -1.18
N SER A 461 -18.90 12.87 -0.76
CA SER A 461 -19.45 13.19 0.56
C SER A 461 -20.04 11.96 1.23
N PHE A 462 -19.95 11.91 2.57
CA PHE A 462 -20.46 10.78 3.34
C PHE A 462 -21.98 10.62 3.20
N GLU A 463 -22.72 11.72 3.03
CA GLU A 463 -24.18 11.66 2.85
C GLU A 463 -24.58 10.95 1.54
N GLU A 464 -23.72 10.92 0.52
CA GLU A 464 -23.98 10.22 -0.75
C GLU A 464 -24.06 8.70 -0.56
N VAL A 465 -23.37 8.16 0.45
CA VAL A 465 -23.45 6.74 0.84
C VAL A 465 -24.88 6.36 1.24
N LEU A 466 -25.60 7.29 1.87
CA LEU A 466 -26.97 7.10 2.35
C LEU A 466 -28.00 7.20 1.21
N LEU A 467 -27.65 7.89 0.11
CA LEU A 467 -28.53 8.14 -1.04
C LEU A 467 -28.53 6.99 -2.07
N ARG A 468 -27.93 5.84 -1.73
CA ARG A 468 -27.85 4.61 -2.56
C ARG A 468 -29.19 4.12 -3.14
N GLU A 469 -30.33 4.64 -2.68
CA GLU A 469 -31.62 4.32 -3.29
C GLU A 469 -32.02 5.21 -4.48
N GLU A 470 -31.55 6.47 -4.64
CA GLU A 470 -32.14 7.34 -5.69
C GLU A 470 -31.26 8.41 -6.40
N VAL A 471 -29.97 8.66 -6.10
CA VAL A 471 -29.25 9.76 -6.80
C VAL A 471 -27.81 9.44 -7.26
N ASP A 472 -27.68 9.35 -8.59
CA ASP A 472 -26.53 9.53 -9.50
C ASP A 472 -25.17 10.00 -8.90
N TYR A 473 -24.26 9.05 -8.65
CA TYR A 473 -22.81 9.27 -8.78
C TYR A 473 -22.08 8.22 -9.62
N ASP A 474 -22.77 7.16 -10.05
CA ASP A 474 -22.23 6.32 -11.10
C ASP A 474 -22.23 7.10 -12.43
N PRO A 475 -21.15 7.01 -13.23
CA PRO A 475 -21.21 7.46 -14.61
C PRO A 475 -22.42 6.80 -15.28
N ASP A 476 -23.19 7.56 -16.08
CA ASP A 476 -24.49 7.13 -16.60
C ASP A 476 -24.44 5.80 -17.38
N ASP A 477 -23.25 5.45 -17.87
CA ASP A 477 -22.94 4.24 -18.62
C ASP A 477 -22.21 3.16 -17.81
N GLY A 478 -22.03 3.36 -16.50
CA GLY A 478 -21.41 2.44 -15.55
C GLY A 478 -19.89 2.32 -15.66
N MET A 479 -19.22 3.15 -16.47
CA MET A 479 -17.78 3.06 -16.71
C MET A 479 -16.97 4.04 -15.85
N ARG A 480 -16.36 3.54 -14.78
CA ARG A 480 -15.44 4.33 -13.92
C ARG A 480 -14.00 4.25 -14.43
N PHE A 481 -13.36 5.39 -14.65
CA PHE A 481 -11.94 5.45 -15.06
C PHE A 481 -11.05 5.76 -13.84
N LEU A 482 -10.52 4.70 -13.25
CA LEU A 482 -9.65 4.76 -12.08
C LEU A 482 -8.25 5.11 -12.54
N SER A 483 -7.54 5.91 -11.75
CA SER A 483 -6.24 6.45 -12.09
C SER A 483 -5.33 6.40 -10.87
N ILE A 484 -4.25 5.65 -10.96
CA ILE A 484 -3.24 5.52 -9.91
C ILE A 484 -2.04 6.35 -10.27
N ARG A 485 -1.52 7.09 -9.31
CA ARG A 485 -0.34 7.92 -9.45
C ARG A 485 0.85 7.30 -8.73
N TYR A 486 2.01 7.40 -9.36
CA TYR A 486 3.30 6.97 -8.82
C TYR A 486 4.30 8.12 -8.94
N LEU A 487 5.19 8.23 -7.95
CA LEU A 487 6.41 9.02 -8.03
C LEU A 487 7.52 8.20 -8.72
N ILE A 488 8.27 8.84 -9.61
CA ILE A 488 9.34 8.20 -10.39
C ILE A 488 10.70 8.48 -9.76
N LYS A 489 11.37 7.42 -9.32
CA LYS A 489 12.75 7.43 -8.80
C LYS A 489 13.79 7.16 -9.89
N ASP A 490 13.47 6.29 -10.85
CA ASP A 490 14.33 5.96 -11.99
C ASP A 490 13.55 6.03 -13.30
N LYS A 491 13.64 7.18 -13.97
CA LYS A 491 12.90 7.44 -15.21
C LYS A 491 13.32 6.52 -16.36
N GLU A 492 14.60 6.17 -16.46
CA GLU A 492 15.10 5.35 -17.58
C GLU A 492 14.51 3.94 -17.52
N LYS A 493 14.49 3.35 -16.32
CA LYS A 493 13.94 2.02 -16.10
C LYS A 493 12.41 2.00 -16.26
N VAL A 494 11.71 3.03 -15.78
CA VAL A 494 10.26 3.17 -15.99
C VAL A 494 9.92 3.33 -17.47
N GLU A 495 10.66 4.16 -18.21
CA GLU A 495 10.49 4.28 -19.66
C GLU A 495 10.69 2.92 -20.35
N GLN A 496 11.78 2.21 -20.04
CA GLN A 496 12.02 0.87 -20.61
C GLN A 496 10.85 -0.09 -20.33
N ARG A 497 10.30 -0.08 -19.12
CA ARG A 497 9.17 -0.93 -18.74
C ARG A 497 7.90 -0.58 -19.52
N LEU A 498 7.58 0.70 -19.66
CA LEU A 498 6.45 1.16 -20.46
C LEU A 498 6.62 0.77 -21.94
N GLU A 499 7.85 0.80 -22.46
CA GLU A 499 8.15 0.38 -23.82
C GLU A 499 7.99 -1.14 -24.05
N GLU A 500 8.05 -1.97 -23.00
CA GLU A 500 7.76 -3.42 -23.05
C GLU A 500 6.25 -3.71 -23.01
N LEU A 501 5.48 -2.89 -22.30
CA LEU A 501 4.03 -3.07 -22.12
C LEU A 501 3.19 -2.42 -23.23
N LYS A 502 3.79 -1.51 -24.03
CA LYS A 502 3.07 -0.66 -24.99
C LYS A 502 2.37 -1.43 -26.11
N SER A 503 1.27 -0.82 -26.57
CA SER A 503 0.68 -1.09 -27.88
C SER A 503 0.62 0.17 -28.77
N LEU A 504 0.48 1.36 -28.17
CA LEU A 504 0.48 2.65 -28.89
C LEU A 504 1.11 3.75 -28.02
N VAL A 505 1.84 4.70 -28.63
CA VAL A 505 2.54 5.80 -27.93
C VAL A 505 2.22 7.15 -28.60
N ILE A 506 1.84 8.13 -27.80
CA ILE A 506 1.57 9.51 -28.21
C ILE A 506 2.47 10.46 -27.43
N GLN A 507 3.12 11.39 -28.14
CA GLN A 507 3.90 12.43 -27.50
C GLN A 507 3.04 13.70 -27.40
N LEU A 508 2.78 14.14 -26.17
CA LEU A 508 2.01 15.35 -25.90
C LEU A 508 2.93 16.59 -25.82
N PRO A 509 2.38 17.80 -26.03
CA PRO A 509 3.05 19.04 -25.72
C PRO A 509 3.57 19.06 -24.26
N GLY A 510 4.79 19.55 -24.04
CA GLY A 510 5.39 19.64 -22.70
C GLY A 510 6.24 18.44 -22.25
N LYS A 511 6.62 17.53 -23.18
CA LYS A 511 7.44 16.31 -22.92
C LYS A 511 6.74 15.20 -22.15
N HIS A 512 5.41 15.20 -22.11
CA HIS A 512 4.66 14.06 -21.60
C HIS A 512 4.53 12.98 -22.69
N LYS A 513 4.60 11.72 -22.29
CA LYS A 513 4.35 10.58 -23.19
C LYS A 513 3.14 9.82 -22.67
N VAL A 514 2.21 9.48 -23.55
CA VAL A 514 1.05 8.64 -23.21
C VAL A 514 1.21 7.31 -23.91
N TYR A 515 1.06 6.23 -23.15
CA TYR A 515 1.10 4.86 -23.62
C TYR A 515 -0.27 4.23 -23.45
N TYR A 516 -0.77 3.59 -24.50
CA TYR A 516 -1.98 2.78 -24.43
C TYR A 516 -1.58 1.30 -24.48
N GLN A 517 -2.17 0.52 -23.58
CA GLN A 517 -2.05 -0.93 -23.55
C GLN A 517 -3.39 -1.56 -23.92
N LEU A 518 -3.34 -2.46 -24.90
CA LEU A 518 -4.45 -3.32 -25.29
C LEU A 518 -4.25 -4.73 -24.74
N ASN A 519 -5.34 -5.41 -24.40
CA ASN A 519 -5.32 -6.80 -24.01
C ASN A 519 -4.94 -7.68 -25.20
N LYS A 520 -3.97 -8.58 -25.02
CA LYS A 520 -3.43 -9.42 -26.10
C LYS A 520 -4.45 -10.40 -26.68
N GLN A 521 -5.45 -10.82 -25.91
CA GLN A 521 -6.43 -11.84 -26.34
C GLN A 521 -7.65 -11.22 -27.00
N THR A 522 -8.19 -10.16 -26.41
CA THR A 522 -9.45 -9.52 -26.82
C THR A 522 -9.23 -8.25 -27.65
N ASN A 523 -8.00 -7.76 -27.71
CA ASN A 523 -7.59 -6.51 -28.36
C ASN A 523 -8.42 -5.29 -27.89
N ASP A 524 -8.98 -5.35 -26.68
CA ASP A 524 -9.67 -4.23 -26.05
C ASP A 524 -8.69 -3.39 -25.21
N PHE A 525 -9.13 -2.17 -24.86
CA PHE A 525 -8.36 -1.31 -23.98
C PHE A 525 -8.21 -1.94 -22.59
N LEU A 526 -6.97 -1.99 -22.11
CA LEU A 526 -6.63 -2.42 -20.76
C LEU A 526 -6.27 -1.21 -19.88
N ALA A 527 -5.27 -0.43 -20.28
CA ALA A 527 -4.76 0.67 -19.47
C ALA A 527 -4.14 1.81 -20.30
N GLU A 528 -4.18 3.01 -19.73
CA GLU A 528 -3.49 4.23 -20.16
C GLU A 528 -2.36 4.52 -19.17
N TYR A 529 -1.17 4.84 -19.67
CA TYR A 529 -0.05 5.27 -18.86
C TYR A 529 0.39 6.67 -19.29
N ILE A 530 0.30 7.65 -18.41
CA ILE A 530 0.79 9.01 -18.67
C ILE A 530 2.11 9.22 -17.92
N LEU A 531 3.19 9.41 -18.68
CA LEU A 531 4.52 9.63 -18.15
C LEU A 531 4.84 11.12 -18.12
N GLY A 532 5.04 11.66 -16.91
CA GLY A 532 5.47 13.02 -16.64
C GLY A 532 6.99 13.18 -16.45
N SER A 533 7.37 14.27 -15.79
CA SER A 533 8.77 14.55 -15.43
C SER A 533 9.28 13.65 -14.31
N ASN A 534 8.46 13.47 -13.28
CA ASN A 534 8.77 12.83 -12.00
C ASN A 534 7.59 11.99 -11.47
N TRP A 535 6.57 11.77 -12.29
CA TRP A 535 5.38 11.01 -11.93
C TRP A 535 4.91 10.17 -13.11
N LEU A 536 4.22 9.09 -12.80
CA LEU A 536 3.54 8.19 -13.73
C LEU A 536 2.10 8.04 -13.27
N THR A 537 1.16 8.18 -14.19
CA THR A 537 -0.24 7.84 -13.94
C THR A 537 -0.61 6.59 -14.72
N VAL A 538 -1.29 5.65 -14.07
CA VAL A 538 -1.82 4.40 -14.62
C VAL A 538 -3.32 4.44 -14.50
N SER A 539 -4.04 4.52 -15.61
CA SER A 539 -5.50 4.62 -15.61
C SER A 539 -6.15 3.44 -16.32
N ALA A 540 -7.23 2.90 -15.78
CA ALA A 540 -7.96 1.78 -16.34
C ALA A 540 -9.46 1.84 -15.99
N PHE A 541 -10.29 1.07 -16.70
CA PHE A 541 -11.73 1.04 -16.43
C PHE A 541 -12.08 -0.01 -15.37
N GLY A 542 -12.40 0.43 -14.16
CA GLY A 542 -12.78 -0.43 -13.04
C GLY A 542 -11.59 -1.13 -12.34
N GLU A 543 -11.92 -1.78 -11.22
CA GLU A 543 -10.95 -2.33 -10.25
C GLU A 543 -10.16 -3.54 -10.80
N LEU A 544 -10.79 -4.37 -11.62
CA LEU A 544 -10.13 -5.55 -12.19
C LEU A 544 -8.99 -5.16 -13.14
N ASP A 545 -9.27 -4.27 -14.09
CA ASP A 545 -8.28 -3.86 -15.08
C ASP A 545 -7.14 -3.06 -14.45
N ILE A 546 -7.45 -2.19 -13.48
CA ILE A 546 -6.40 -1.44 -12.78
C ILE A 546 -5.51 -2.39 -11.98
N SER A 547 -6.07 -3.41 -11.30
CA SER A 547 -5.30 -4.43 -10.58
C SER A 547 -4.37 -5.21 -11.52
N ILE A 548 -4.86 -5.60 -12.70
CA ILE A 548 -4.04 -6.26 -13.72
C ILE A 548 -2.93 -5.33 -14.23
N ALA A 549 -3.26 -4.07 -14.50
CA ALA A 549 -2.31 -3.06 -14.99
C ALA A 549 -1.21 -2.79 -13.96
N ARG A 550 -1.57 -2.65 -12.67
CA ARG A 550 -0.65 -2.52 -11.53
C ARG A 550 0.33 -3.69 -11.47
N LYS A 551 -0.20 -4.92 -11.42
CA LYS A 551 0.63 -6.14 -11.36
C LYS A 551 1.65 -6.23 -12.50
N GLN A 552 1.31 -5.69 -13.66
CA GLN A 552 2.23 -5.64 -14.81
C GLN A 552 3.26 -4.52 -14.70
N ILE A 553 2.86 -3.29 -14.36
CA ILE A 553 3.79 -2.15 -14.29
C ILE A 553 4.71 -2.24 -13.08
N GLU A 554 4.21 -2.69 -11.93
CA GLU A 554 4.95 -2.73 -10.66
C GLU A 554 6.02 -3.82 -10.63
N LYS A 555 5.94 -4.81 -11.53
CA LYS A 555 6.90 -5.91 -11.59
C LYS A 555 8.34 -5.41 -11.74
N ASP A 556 9.17 -5.71 -10.74
CA ASP A 556 10.59 -5.33 -10.64
C ASP A 556 10.84 -3.81 -10.62
N MET A 557 9.82 -2.98 -10.28
CA MET A 557 9.88 -1.52 -10.33
C MET A 557 10.00 -0.82 -8.97
N TYR A 558 10.08 -1.54 -7.86
CA TYR A 558 10.09 -0.93 -6.52
C TYR A 558 11.16 0.16 -6.30
N GLU A 559 12.39 -0.06 -6.73
CA GLU A 559 13.44 0.97 -6.57
C GLU A 559 13.29 2.13 -7.57
N SER A 560 12.24 2.11 -8.39
CA SER A 560 12.03 2.99 -9.54
C SER A 560 10.70 3.72 -9.51
N LEU A 561 9.70 3.17 -8.80
CA LEU A 561 8.38 3.72 -8.58
C LEU A 561 8.04 3.67 -7.08
N GLU A 562 7.36 4.71 -6.62
CA GLU A 562 6.71 4.75 -5.31
C GLU A 562 5.24 5.08 -5.54
N PHE A 563 4.35 4.35 -4.88
CA PHE A 563 2.92 4.61 -4.97
C PHE A 563 2.63 5.97 -4.32
N ASP A 564 1.96 6.86 -5.05
CA ASP A 564 1.62 8.22 -4.61
C ASP A 564 0.16 8.24 -4.17
N GLY A 565 -0.77 7.75 -5.01
CA GLY A 565 -2.19 7.69 -4.64
C GLY A 565 -3.12 7.25 -5.75
N MET A 566 -4.44 7.36 -5.54
CA MET A 566 -5.47 7.00 -6.51
C MET A 566 -6.55 8.08 -6.65
N GLU A 567 -6.95 8.39 -7.88
CA GLU A 567 -8.01 9.34 -8.22
C GLU A 567 -9.00 8.73 -9.24
N VAL A 568 -10.24 9.25 -9.26
CA VAL A 568 -11.20 8.98 -10.34
C VAL A 568 -11.14 10.14 -11.33
N ARG A 569 -10.74 9.89 -12.58
CA ARG A 569 -10.62 10.95 -13.60
C ARG A 569 -11.96 11.19 -14.30
N GLU A 570 -12.60 12.33 -14.02
CA GLU A 570 -13.91 12.70 -14.58
C GLU A 570 -13.91 12.76 -16.12
N ASP A 571 -12.85 13.31 -16.72
CA ASP A 571 -12.71 13.39 -18.19
C ASP A 571 -12.36 12.03 -18.84
N GLY A 572 -12.16 10.99 -18.03
CA GLY A 572 -11.83 9.63 -18.47
C GLY A 572 -10.61 9.55 -19.40
N ILE A 573 -10.65 8.62 -20.35
CA ILE A 573 -9.63 8.44 -21.39
C ILE A 573 -9.51 9.67 -22.32
N PHE A 574 -10.48 10.59 -22.30
CA PHE A 574 -10.50 11.76 -23.17
C PHE A 574 -9.78 12.97 -22.57
N GLY A 575 -9.35 12.91 -21.31
CA GLY A 575 -8.70 14.02 -20.61
C GLY A 575 -7.41 14.52 -21.30
N ILE A 576 -6.80 13.73 -22.19
CA ILE A 576 -5.62 14.15 -22.96
C ILE A 576 -5.95 15.05 -24.17
N LEU A 577 -7.22 15.14 -24.57
CA LEU A 577 -7.67 15.78 -25.80
C LEU A 577 -7.78 17.31 -25.68
N THR A 578 -6.65 17.98 -25.53
CA THR A 578 -6.57 19.45 -25.61
C THR A 578 -6.62 19.94 -27.07
N PHE A 579 -6.92 21.23 -27.29
CA PHE A 579 -6.93 21.83 -28.63
C PHE A 579 -5.62 21.59 -29.42
N ASP A 580 -4.47 21.72 -28.75
CA ASP A 580 -3.16 21.51 -29.36
C ASP A 580 -2.91 20.05 -29.71
N VAL A 581 -3.37 19.11 -28.87
CA VAL A 581 -3.25 17.67 -29.10
C VAL A 581 -4.13 17.24 -30.28
N LYS A 582 -5.38 17.70 -30.34
CA LYS A 582 -6.28 17.43 -31.48
C LYS A 582 -5.72 17.97 -32.80
N LYS A 583 -5.02 19.10 -32.76
CA LYS A 583 -4.34 19.66 -33.94
C LYS A 583 -3.14 18.81 -34.40
N GLN A 584 -2.39 18.24 -33.46
CA GLN A 584 -1.22 17.40 -33.75
C GLN A 584 -1.60 15.97 -34.16
N TYR A 585 -2.66 15.42 -33.56
CA TYR A 585 -3.16 14.07 -33.79
C TYR A 585 -4.67 14.11 -34.10
N PRO A 586 -5.06 14.46 -35.33
CA PRO A 586 -6.47 14.67 -35.68
C PRO A 586 -7.33 13.39 -35.60
N GLU A 587 -6.72 12.21 -35.76
CA GLU A 587 -7.43 10.92 -35.68
C GLU A 587 -7.57 10.39 -34.25
N LEU A 588 -6.88 10.98 -33.28
CA LEU A 588 -6.81 10.46 -31.92
C LEU A 588 -8.17 10.41 -31.24
N GLU A 589 -8.99 11.46 -31.40
CA GLU A 589 -10.32 11.50 -30.80
C GLU A 589 -11.19 10.33 -31.31
N LEU A 590 -11.12 10.01 -32.60
CA LEU A 590 -11.88 8.89 -33.16
C LEU A 590 -11.40 7.55 -32.59
N SER A 591 -10.08 7.34 -32.51
CA SER A 591 -9.50 6.12 -31.94
C SER A 591 -9.86 5.93 -30.46
N LEU A 592 -9.82 7.00 -29.66
CA LEU A 592 -10.20 6.94 -28.24
C LEU A 592 -11.69 6.62 -28.06
N LYS A 593 -12.56 7.20 -28.90
CA LYS A 593 -14.00 6.87 -28.88
C LYS A 593 -14.23 5.40 -29.21
N GLU A 594 -13.52 4.86 -30.20
CA GLU A 594 -13.62 3.45 -30.56
C GLU A 594 -13.17 2.54 -29.40
N MET A 595 -12.00 2.81 -28.82
CA MET A 595 -11.48 2.07 -27.65
C MET A 595 -12.46 2.10 -26.47
N TYR A 596 -13.00 3.28 -26.15
CA TYR A 596 -13.98 3.44 -25.08
C TYR A 596 -15.25 2.63 -25.35
N LEU A 597 -15.85 2.76 -26.54
CA LEU A 597 -17.09 2.08 -26.87
C LEU A 597 -16.92 0.57 -26.95
N ASP A 598 -15.78 0.07 -27.43
CA ASP A 598 -15.46 -1.35 -27.41
C ASP A 598 -15.34 -1.90 -26.01
N LYS A 599 -14.69 -1.13 -25.11
CA LYS A 599 -14.58 -1.52 -23.71
C LYS A 599 -15.95 -1.54 -23.05
N TRP A 600 -16.70 -0.45 -23.13
CA TRP A 600 -18.06 -0.34 -22.59
C TRP A 600 -18.96 -1.49 -23.06
N TYR A 601 -18.94 -1.82 -24.36
CA TYR A 601 -19.78 -2.87 -24.92
C TYR A 601 -19.53 -4.26 -24.31
N ARG A 602 -18.31 -4.52 -23.83
CA ARG A 602 -17.88 -5.81 -23.28
C ARG A 602 -17.80 -5.83 -21.75
N SER A 603 -17.72 -4.67 -21.11
CA SER A 603 -17.67 -4.55 -19.65
C SER A 603 -18.96 -5.02 -19.00
N ARG A 604 -18.86 -5.76 -17.90
CA ARG A 604 -19.99 -6.12 -17.04
C ARG A 604 -20.34 -4.92 -16.15
N LEU A 605 -21.60 -4.48 -16.20
CA LEU A 605 -22.02 -3.24 -15.55
C LEU A 605 -23.01 -3.53 -14.42
N ASN A 606 -22.84 -2.88 -13.27
CA ASN A 606 -23.76 -3.01 -12.13
C ASN A 606 -25.19 -2.57 -12.50
N ILE A 607 -25.32 -1.50 -13.30
CA ILE A 607 -26.60 -0.98 -13.83
C ILE A 607 -27.33 -2.03 -14.69
N LEU A 608 -26.59 -3.01 -15.24
CA LEU A 608 -27.12 -4.13 -16.02
C LEU A 608 -27.08 -5.45 -15.22
N GLN A 609 -27.05 -5.40 -13.89
CA GLN A 609 -26.97 -6.59 -13.01
C GLN A 609 -25.80 -7.52 -13.36
N GLY A 610 -24.64 -6.94 -13.70
CA GLY A 610 -23.45 -7.70 -14.07
C GLY A 610 -23.45 -8.23 -15.50
N MET A 611 -24.48 -7.96 -16.31
CA MET A 611 -24.42 -8.20 -17.76
C MET A 611 -23.56 -7.12 -18.45
N SER A 612 -22.91 -7.51 -19.54
CA SER A 612 -22.36 -6.54 -20.49
C SER A 612 -23.43 -6.02 -21.44
N PRO A 613 -23.27 -4.83 -22.05
CA PRO A 613 -24.18 -4.37 -23.09
C PRO A 613 -24.35 -5.37 -24.25
N SER A 614 -23.30 -6.14 -24.57
CA SER A 614 -23.34 -7.22 -25.56
C SER A 614 -24.20 -8.43 -25.17
N GLU A 615 -24.37 -8.68 -23.88
CA GLU A 615 -25.21 -9.74 -23.32
C GLU A 615 -26.64 -9.22 -23.11
N ALA A 616 -26.77 -8.02 -22.55
CA ALA A 616 -28.05 -7.38 -22.27
C ALA A 616 -28.88 -7.16 -23.54
N CYS A 617 -28.25 -6.87 -24.68
CA CYS A 617 -28.98 -6.73 -25.96
C CYS A 617 -29.56 -8.05 -26.51
N LYS A 618 -29.23 -9.20 -25.88
CA LYS A 618 -29.72 -10.53 -26.30
C LYS A 618 -30.94 -10.99 -25.51
N THR A 619 -31.25 -10.35 -24.38
CA THR A 619 -32.38 -10.71 -23.50
C THR A 619 -33.39 -9.57 -23.45
N GLU A 620 -34.67 -9.89 -23.23
CA GLU A 620 -35.73 -8.87 -23.14
C GLU A 620 -35.54 -7.99 -21.90
N GLU A 621 -35.18 -8.60 -20.78
CA GLU A 621 -34.89 -7.92 -19.51
C GLU A 621 -33.64 -7.03 -19.62
N GLY A 622 -32.53 -7.55 -20.16
CA GLY A 622 -31.32 -6.77 -20.40
C GLY A 622 -31.55 -5.61 -21.38
N THR A 623 -32.37 -5.81 -22.41
CA THR A 623 -32.72 -4.75 -23.36
C THR A 623 -33.51 -3.63 -22.68
N ARG A 624 -34.43 -3.96 -21.76
CA ARG A 624 -35.14 -2.96 -20.96
C ARG A 624 -34.19 -2.15 -20.08
N MET A 625 -33.22 -2.81 -19.44
CA MET A 625 -32.21 -2.13 -18.62
C MET A 625 -31.30 -1.22 -19.45
N LEU A 626 -30.86 -1.67 -20.64
CA LEU A 626 -30.12 -0.85 -21.59
C LEU A 626 -30.90 0.40 -22.03
N TRP A 627 -32.21 0.27 -22.28
CA TRP A 627 -33.05 1.42 -22.61
C TRP A 627 -33.21 2.40 -21.44
N ALA A 628 -33.27 1.91 -20.20
CA ALA A 628 -33.26 2.76 -19.01
C ALA A 628 -31.94 3.54 -18.91
N MET A 629 -30.80 2.87 -19.12
CA MET A 629 -29.48 3.50 -19.16
C MET A 629 -29.40 4.58 -20.27
N PHE A 630 -29.85 4.28 -21.49
CA PHE A 630 -29.91 5.26 -22.58
C PHE A 630 -30.81 6.46 -22.28
N LYS A 631 -31.90 6.26 -21.54
CA LYS A 631 -32.77 7.34 -21.09
C LYS A 631 -32.05 8.24 -20.09
N ASN A 632 -31.25 7.68 -19.18
CA ASN A 632 -30.45 8.44 -18.22
C ASN A 632 -29.38 9.28 -18.93
N ILE A 633 -28.60 8.67 -19.84
CA ILE A 633 -27.61 9.38 -20.69
C ILE A 633 -28.29 10.56 -21.42
N LYS A 634 -29.45 10.34 -22.02
CA LYS A 634 -30.22 11.36 -22.74
C LYS A 634 -30.72 12.48 -21.84
N ASN A 635 -31.13 12.18 -20.62
CA ASN A 635 -31.60 13.18 -19.68
C ASN A 635 -30.45 14.11 -19.29
N LYS A 636 -29.28 13.58 -18.94
CA LYS A 636 -28.09 14.39 -18.63
C LYS A 636 -27.52 15.15 -19.83
N GLU A 637 -27.61 14.63 -21.06
CA GLU A 637 -27.33 15.42 -22.28
C GLU A 637 -28.13 16.74 -22.32
N LYS A 638 -29.36 16.77 -21.79
CA LYS A 638 -30.19 17.99 -21.75
C LYS A 638 -29.80 18.97 -20.64
N TYR A 639 -29.30 18.46 -19.51
CA TYR A 639 -28.90 19.28 -18.36
C TYR A 639 -27.46 19.82 -18.47
N SER A 640 -26.59 19.16 -19.25
CA SER A 640 -25.15 19.42 -19.35
C SER A 640 -24.74 20.50 -20.37
N ASN A 641 -25.66 21.34 -20.84
CA ASN A 641 -25.36 22.43 -21.81
C ASN A 641 -24.34 23.50 -21.31
N LEU A 642 -23.79 23.35 -20.10
CA LEU A 642 -22.81 24.25 -19.48
C LEU A 642 -21.40 23.65 -19.31
N ALA A 643 -21.18 22.35 -19.56
CA ALA A 643 -19.87 21.70 -19.44
C ALA A 643 -19.42 21.12 -20.79
N ASN A 644 -18.30 21.63 -21.32
CA ASN A 644 -17.84 21.45 -22.70
C ASN A 644 -17.19 20.08 -23.04
N ASN A 645 -17.32 19.05 -22.19
CA ASN A 645 -16.52 17.81 -22.30
C ASN A 645 -17.33 16.52 -22.46
N LYS A 646 -18.41 16.51 -23.26
CA LYS A 646 -19.01 15.23 -23.69
C LYS A 646 -18.38 14.75 -25.00
N PHE A 647 -17.51 13.75 -24.90
CA PHE A 647 -16.81 13.17 -26.04
C PHE A 647 -17.64 12.08 -26.75
N ILE A 648 -18.60 11.42 -26.08
CA ILE A 648 -19.48 10.41 -26.69
C ILE A 648 -20.94 10.82 -26.54
N ASN A 649 -21.68 10.72 -27.65
CA ASN A 649 -23.13 10.99 -27.70
C ASN A 649 -23.95 9.71 -27.66
N LEU A 650 -25.20 9.78 -27.21
CA LEU A 650 -26.13 8.64 -27.17
C LEU A 650 -26.22 7.87 -28.51
N LYS A 651 -26.18 8.59 -29.64
CA LYS A 651 -26.23 7.98 -30.98
C LYS A 651 -25.05 7.04 -31.24
N GLU A 652 -23.89 7.30 -30.65
CA GLU A 652 -22.69 6.48 -30.81
C GLU A 652 -22.81 5.17 -30.00
N TYR A 653 -23.33 5.23 -28.77
CA TYR A 653 -23.67 4.03 -27.99
C TYR A 653 -24.69 3.14 -28.71
N MET A 654 -25.79 3.72 -29.18
CA MET A 654 -26.82 2.97 -29.92
C MET A 654 -26.25 2.34 -31.19
N LYS A 655 -25.47 3.10 -31.97
CA LYS A 655 -24.81 2.59 -33.18
C LYS A 655 -23.87 1.42 -32.86
N LYS A 656 -23.13 1.46 -31.76
CA LYS A 656 -22.25 0.34 -31.36
C LYS A 656 -23.07 -0.92 -31.11
N VAL A 657 -24.14 -0.84 -30.30
CA VAL A 657 -25.02 -2.00 -30.03
C VAL A 657 -25.67 -2.52 -31.32
N ASP A 658 -26.15 -1.64 -32.20
CA ASP A 658 -26.77 -2.01 -33.47
C ASP A 658 -25.78 -2.69 -34.43
N LEU A 659 -24.55 -2.18 -34.55
CA LEU A 659 -23.51 -2.75 -35.42
C LEU A 659 -23.14 -4.19 -35.03
N TYR A 660 -23.03 -4.47 -33.73
CA TYR A 660 -22.66 -5.80 -33.23
C TYR A 660 -23.85 -6.75 -33.07
N SER A 661 -25.08 -6.24 -32.93
CA SER A 661 -26.29 -7.07 -32.99
C SER A 661 -26.58 -7.60 -34.40
N LEU A 662 -26.11 -6.89 -35.44
CA LEU A 662 -26.18 -7.28 -36.85
C LEU A 662 -25.05 -8.24 -37.29
N GLN A 663 -23.97 -8.36 -36.53
CA GLN A 663 -22.90 -9.34 -36.75
C GLN A 663 -23.24 -10.70 -36.08
N LYS A 664 -24.34 -11.33 -36.51
CA LYS A 664 -24.58 -12.76 -36.23
C LYS A 664 -24.10 -13.61 -37.41
N PRO A 665 -23.46 -14.77 -37.20
CA PRO A 665 -23.31 -15.77 -38.27
C PRO A 665 -24.67 -16.27 -38.77
#